data_AF-A0AAD4Y054-F1
#
_entry.id   AF-A0AAD4Y054-F1
#
_cell.length_a   1.000
_cell.length_b   1.000
_cell.length_c   1.000
_cell.angle_alpha   90.00
_cell.angle_beta   90.00
_cell.angle_gamma   90.00
#
_symmetry.space_group_name_H-M   'P 1'
#
loop_
_entity.id
_entity.type
_entity.pdbx_description
1 polymer ?
#
loop_
_entity_poly.entity_id
_entity_poly.type
_entity_poly.pdbx_seq_one_letter_code
_entity_poly.pdbx_strand_id
1 'polypeptide(L)'
;MENGVSSSSTAAKSQKPPPTPSFRSPVPSAGLDEGLSAGPAGPGELLKQECDSLGPPLASSTTAKPSPSSSGPGALPWPGPPGRAGRPPQAALPPVVILSKAAYSLLGARRGGKLPAAAALLPHPDVAWASPLRPPPPAHAGPEEQSLYYRRWTATRPHHADHGNPPDPASGARACHPRRLLLSGPPQVGKTGSYLQFLRLLFRMLIRLLEVDVYDEAEINTDRSESSEVSQSEGEPWPDIESVSKMPFDVSVHDPKYRSMSLVYTEKLAAVKQEAIKEPKAEEPRKRETMSMMLTKYAAYNTFHHCEQCHQYMDFTSASQMSDATLHAFTFSSSMLGEEVQLYFIIPKSKESHFVFSKQGKHLESMRLPLVSDKQNLNVVKSPIFTPSSGRHEHGLLNLFHAMEGISHLHLLVVKEYEMPLYRKYWPNHIMLVLPGMFNNAGVGAARFLIKELSYHNLELERNRLEELGVKRECVWPFIVVMDDSCVLWNIHSVQEQTSQPMETGVSSKNVSLKSVLQHMEATPKIVHYAILGIQKWSSRLTSRSLKVPFSRCHVHDFILLNIDLTQNVQYDFNRYFCEDVDFNLRTNSSGLLICRFNNFSLMKKHVQVGGQRDFIIKPKIMVSESMAPILPLQYVCAPDSEHTLLAAPAQFLLEKFLQHASYKLFPKAIRNFRSPVLAIDCYLNIGPEVAVCYISSRPHSSNVNCEAVCFGGLLLYLCDSFVGADLLKKFKFLKGATLCVICQDRSSLRQTIVRLELEDEWQFRLRDEFQTANSSDDKPLYFLTGRHV
;
A
#
# COMPACT_ATOMS: atom_id res chain seq x y z
N MET A 1 34.63 55.99 -14.50
CA MET A 1 34.12 56.50 -13.21
C MET A 1 33.81 55.28 -12.36
N GLU A 2 34.78 54.53 -11.85
CA GLU A 2 35.72 54.90 -10.78
C GLU A 2 35.05 55.59 -9.60
N ASN A 3 34.84 54.81 -8.53
CA ASN A 3 35.47 55.06 -7.24
C ASN A 3 35.43 53.77 -6.41
N GLY A 4 36.59 53.15 -6.26
CA GLY A 4 36.89 52.23 -5.16
C GLY A 4 37.77 52.93 -4.14
N VAL A 5 37.76 52.44 -2.89
CA VAL A 5 38.82 52.60 -1.87
C VAL A 5 38.67 51.38 -0.92
N SER A 6 39.44 50.30 -1.11
CA SER A 6 40.76 49.93 -0.52
C SER A 6 40.64 49.14 0.81
N SER A 7 41.06 47.86 0.89
CA SER A 7 42.42 47.31 1.16
C SER A 7 42.81 47.43 2.67
N SER A 8 43.41 46.49 3.41
CA SER A 8 44.26 45.31 3.11
C SER A 8 44.61 44.50 4.39
N SER A 9 44.75 43.17 4.23
CA SER A 9 45.76 42.20 4.76
C SER A 9 46.27 42.21 6.21
N THR A 10 46.28 41.02 6.85
CA THR A 10 47.50 40.25 7.21
C THR A 10 47.17 38.78 7.48
N ALA A 11 48.14 37.91 7.22
CA ALA A 11 48.02 36.45 7.19
C ALA A 11 48.56 35.77 8.46
N ALA A 12 48.19 34.47 8.56
CA ALA A 12 48.83 33.36 9.28
C ALA A 12 48.42 33.09 10.75
N LYS A 13 47.65 32.00 10.95
CA LYS A 13 48.17 30.68 11.40
C LYS A 13 47.05 29.63 11.51
N SER A 14 47.40 28.41 11.13
CA SER A 14 46.59 27.19 11.10
C SER A 14 45.78 26.90 12.37
N GLN A 15 44.49 26.59 12.24
CA GLN A 15 43.76 25.71 13.17
C GLN A 15 42.73 24.83 12.43
N LYS A 16 42.80 23.54 12.76
CA LYS A 16 41.97 22.36 12.48
C LYS A 16 40.55 22.54 11.88
N PRO A 17 40.11 21.65 10.96
CA PRO A 17 38.70 21.49 10.63
C PRO A 17 37.89 20.92 11.82
N PRO A 18 36.62 21.31 11.99
CA PRO A 18 35.73 20.77 13.01
C PRO A 18 35.40 19.28 12.74
N PRO A 19 35.14 18.46 13.77
CA PRO A 19 35.00 17.03 13.63
C PRO A 19 33.68 16.66 12.94
N THR A 20 33.80 15.81 11.92
CA THR A 20 32.73 14.95 11.38
C THR A 20 32.05 14.15 12.51
N PRO A 21 30.71 14.11 12.60
CA PRO A 21 30.05 13.19 13.52
C PRO A 21 30.17 11.77 12.97
N SER A 22 31.13 11.02 13.51
CA SER A 22 31.20 9.58 13.37
C SER A 22 30.00 8.96 14.11
N PHE A 23 28.99 8.52 13.36
CA PHE A 23 27.91 7.72 13.92
C PHE A 23 28.48 6.35 14.35
N ARG A 24 28.54 6.14 15.66
CA ARG A 24 28.85 4.84 16.27
C ARG A 24 27.58 4.00 16.21
N SER A 25 27.64 2.91 15.46
CA SER A 25 26.60 1.88 15.41
C SER A 25 26.34 1.31 16.81
N PRO A 26 25.09 1.27 17.31
CA PRO A 26 24.74 0.42 18.43
C PRO A 26 24.67 -1.02 17.93
N VAL A 27 25.49 -1.88 18.52
CA VAL A 27 25.48 -3.34 18.32
C VAL A 27 24.10 -3.88 18.73
N PRO A 28 23.41 -4.68 17.90
CA PRO A 28 22.20 -5.36 18.32
C PRO A 28 22.57 -6.63 19.10
N SER A 29 22.44 -6.58 20.42
CA SER A 29 22.45 -7.77 21.27
C SER A 29 21.14 -8.53 21.03
N ALA A 30 21.22 -9.64 20.29
CA ALA A 30 20.18 -10.65 20.29
C ALA A 30 20.24 -11.42 21.62
N GLY A 31 19.14 -11.43 22.35
CA GLY A 31 18.92 -12.26 23.54
C GLY A 31 17.43 -12.30 23.82
N LEU A 32 16.86 -13.50 23.69
CA LEU A 32 15.47 -13.83 23.99
C LEU A 32 15.07 -13.39 25.41
N ASP A 33 13.86 -12.85 25.60
CA ASP A 33 12.76 -13.65 26.18
C ASP A 33 11.45 -12.85 26.30
N GLU A 34 10.36 -13.57 26.07
CA GLU A 34 8.99 -13.20 26.41
C GLU A 34 8.83 -13.00 27.92
N GLY A 35 8.04 -12.00 28.34
CA GLY A 35 7.78 -11.77 29.76
C GLY A 35 6.60 -10.84 30.02
N LEU A 36 5.43 -11.45 30.15
CA LEU A 36 4.18 -10.85 30.63
C LEU A 36 4.36 -10.15 31.97
N SER A 37 3.72 -8.99 32.11
CA SER A 37 3.57 -8.28 33.38
C SER A 37 2.70 -9.07 34.36
N ALA A 38 3.17 -9.25 35.58
CA ALA A 38 2.32 -9.50 36.74
C ALA A 38 2.86 -8.75 37.96
N GLY A 39 2.01 -7.89 38.53
CA GLY A 39 2.16 -7.32 39.88
C GLY A 39 1.83 -8.35 40.97
N PRO A 40 2.01 -7.97 42.26
CA PRO A 40 2.51 -8.89 43.28
C PRO A 40 1.42 -9.59 44.09
N ALA A 41 1.63 -10.88 44.40
CA ALA A 41 1.11 -11.52 45.63
C ALA A 41 1.79 -12.87 45.89
N GLY A 42 2.50 -12.96 47.04
CA GLY A 42 2.61 -14.08 48.00
C GLY A 42 2.99 -15.52 47.56
N PRO A 43 3.75 -16.28 48.37
CA PRO A 43 4.52 -17.44 47.92
C PRO A 43 3.80 -18.80 48.02
N GLY A 44 4.14 -19.72 47.11
CA GLY A 44 4.19 -21.16 47.41
C GLY A 44 3.34 -22.12 46.56
N GLU A 45 4.02 -22.86 45.69
CA GLU A 45 3.79 -24.27 45.29
C GLU A 45 2.86 -24.69 44.13
N LEU A 46 3.56 -25.20 43.10
CA LEU A 46 3.32 -26.35 42.20
C LEU A 46 2.08 -26.45 41.27
N LEU A 47 2.40 -26.29 39.98
CA LEU A 47 1.66 -26.65 38.76
C LEU A 47 1.18 -28.11 38.70
N LYS A 48 -0.08 -28.29 38.29
CA LYS A 48 -0.57 -29.45 37.53
C LYS A 48 -1.39 -28.97 36.33
N GLN A 49 -1.13 -29.62 35.20
CA GLN A 49 -1.60 -29.33 33.85
C GLN A 49 -2.80 -30.24 33.55
N GLU A 50 -3.92 -29.69 33.07
CA GLU A 50 -4.97 -30.49 32.43
C GLU A 50 -5.75 -29.65 31.41
N CYS A 51 -5.77 -30.15 30.18
CA CYS A 51 -6.57 -29.67 29.06
C CYS A 51 -7.98 -30.24 29.17
N ASP A 52 -9.01 -29.43 28.94
CA ASP A 52 -10.26 -29.90 28.34
C ASP A 52 -10.98 -28.74 27.64
N SER A 53 -11.33 -28.94 26.38
CA SER A 53 -12.19 -28.07 25.59
C SER A 53 -13.46 -28.84 25.25
N LEU A 54 -14.58 -28.41 25.83
CA LEU A 54 -15.92 -28.78 25.40
C LEU A 54 -16.60 -27.52 24.85
N GLY A 55 -17.08 -27.61 23.60
CA GLY A 55 -18.00 -26.65 23.00
C GLY A 55 -18.60 -27.19 21.69
N PRO A 56 -19.90 -26.96 21.40
CA PRO A 56 -20.77 -27.94 20.74
C PRO A 56 -21.33 -27.43 19.37
N PRO A 57 -22.44 -27.93 18.78
CA PRO A 57 -22.37 -28.67 17.51
C PRO A 57 -23.32 -28.21 16.37
N LEU A 58 -23.12 -28.83 15.19
CA LEU A 58 -24.11 -29.22 14.14
C LEU A 58 -24.79 -28.19 13.21
N ALA A 59 -24.67 -28.46 11.89
CA ALA A 59 -25.80 -28.72 10.98
C ALA A 59 -25.34 -29.58 9.77
N SER A 60 -26.26 -30.38 9.24
CA SER A 60 -26.07 -31.69 8.57
C SER A 60 -26.72 -31.75 7.18
N SER A 61 -26.23 -32.63 6.30
CA SER A 61 -27.01 -33.57 5.44
C SER A 61 -26.06 -34.24 4.42
N THR A 62 -26.16 -35.47 3.92
CA THR A 62 -26.89 -36.76 4.11
C THR A 62 -26.14 -37.72 3.15
N THR A 63 -25.75 -38.96 3.44
CA THR A 63 -26.60 -40.18 3.34
C THR A 63 -25.86 -41.44 3.85
N ALA A 64 -26.58 -42.21 4.67
CA ALA A 64 -26.66 -43.68 4.86
C ALA A 64 -25.41 -44.62 4.95
N LYS A 65 -25.33 -45.33 6.08
CA LYS A 65 -24.62 -46.62 6.32
C LYS A 65 -25.42 -47.83 5.78
N PRO A 66 -24.79 -49.00 5.65
CA PRO A 66 -25.15 -50.09 6.57
C PRO A 66 -23.94 -50.89 7.14
N SER A 67 -24.16 -51.50 8.30
CA SER A 67 -23.28 -52.43 9.07
C SER A 67 -23.35 -53.87 8.50
N PRO A 68 -22.48 -54.85 8.90
CA PRO A 68 -22.62 -55.53 10.21
C PRO A 68 -21.32 -56.06 10.90
N SER A 69 -21.52 -56.42 12.19
CA SER A 69 -20.86 -57.38 13.12
C SER A 69 -20.06 -58.55 12.54
N SER A 70 -19.19 -59.34 13.21
CA SER A 70 -18.54 -59.43 14.54
C SER A 70 -17.78 -60.78 14.59
N SER A 71 -16.58 -60.86 15.21
CA SER A 71 -16.17 -61.94 16.14
C SER A 71 -14.72 -61.74 16.64
N GLY A 72 -14.55 -61.76 17.96
CA GLY A 72 -13.26 -61.67 18.69
C GLY A 72 -12.48 -63.00 18.71
N PRO A 73 -11.44 -63.18 19.56
CA PRO A 73 -11.39 -62.89 21.02
C PRO A 73 -10.15 -62.06 21.42
N GLY A 74 -9.90 -61.52 22.63
CA GLY A 74 -10.38 -61.72 24.00
C GLY A 74 -9.16 -61.49 24.92
N ALA A 75 -9.27 -60.55 25.86
CA ALA A 75 -8.18 -59.97 26.67
C ALA A 75 -7.68 -60.85 27.84
N LEU A 76 -6.50 -60.53 28.39
CA LEU A 76 -6.14 -60.88 29.79
C LEU A 76 -5.59 -59.65 30.55
N PRO A 77 -5.87 -59.50 31.86
CA PRO A 77 -5.81 -58.23 32.59
C PRO A 77 -4.61 -58.11 33.55
N TRP A 78 -4.19 -56.87 33.81
CA TRP A 78 -3.33 -56.48 34.94
C TRP A 78 -4.12 -56.43 36.26
N PRO A 79 -3.49 -56.75 37.42
CA PRO A 79 -3.92 -56.22 38.72
C PRO A 79 -2.95 -55.15 39.26
N GLY A 80 -3.54 -54.08 39.81
CA GLY A 80 -2.90 -52.95 40.50
C GLY A 80 -2.54 -53.20 41.98
N PRO A 81 -2.25 -52.15 42.79
CA PRO A 81 -1.26 -52.16 43.88
C PRO A 81 -1.86 -52.17 45.31
N PRO A 82 -1.11 -51.86 46.39
CA PRO A 82 -0.49 -52.80 47.33
C PRO A 82 -1.16 -52.85 48.72
N GLY A 83 -1.12 -54.02 49.39
CA GLY A 83 -1.53 -54.19 50.79
C GLY A 83 -0.52 -55.03 51.55
N ARG A 84 0.03 -54.48 52.63
CA ARG A 84 1.06 -55.04 53.52
C ARG A 84 0.73 -56.46 54.02
N ALA A 85 1.65 -57.42 53.84
CA ALA A 85 2.25 -58.24 54.91
C ALA A 85 3.09 -59.42 54.35
N GLY A 86 4.39 -59.40 54.68
CA GLY A 86 5.29 -60.54 54.92
C GLY A 86 5.29 -61.79 54.03
N ARG A 87 6.30 -61.92 53.16
CA ARG A 87 7.29 -63.04 53.09
C ARG A 87 8.31 -62.83 51.95
N PRO A 88 9.59 -63.22 52.11
CA PRO A 88 10.63 -63.09 51.08
C PRO A 88 10.49 -64.15 49.97
N PRO A 89 11.18 -63.96 48.82
CA PRO A 89 10.66 -64.28 47.49
C PRO A 89 10.96 -65.70 47.01
N GLN A 90 10.01 -66.32 46.31
CA GLN A 90 10.32 -67.41 45.36
C GLN A 90 10.83 -66.80 44.06
N ALA A 91 12.01 -67.24 43.63
CA ALA A 91 12.64 -66.79 42.39
C ALA A 91 11.78 -67.13 41.17
N ALA A 92 11.05 -66.15 40.65
CA ALA A 92 10.38 -66.26 39.36
C ALA A 92 11.45 -66.32 38.26
N LEU A 93 11.45 -67.39 37.47
CA LEU A 93 12.27 -67.48 36.25
C LEU A 93 11.97 -66.25 35.37
N PRO A 94 13.00 -65.65 34.74
CA PRO A 94 12.77 -64.50 33.86
C PRO A 94 11.84 -64.91 32.69
N PRO A 95 10.98 -63.99 32.22
CA PRO A 95 10.05 -64.29 31.14
C PRO A 95 10.81 -64.75 29.88
N VAL A 96 10.42 -65.89 29.33
CA VAL A 96 10.99 -66.46 28.11
C VAL A 96 10.20 -65.94 26.91
N VAL A 97 10.88 -65.31 25.95
CA VAL A 97 10.29 -64.85 24.68
C VAL A 97 10.79 -65.73 23.53
N ILE A 98 9.88 -66.27 22.73
CA ILE A 98 10.21 -67.03 21.52
C ILE A 98 10.37 -66.04 20.36
N LEU A 99 11.54 -66.05 19.73
CA LEU A 99 11.87 -65.20 18.58
C LEU A 99 12.29 -66.07 17.40
N SER A 100 12.07 -65.59 16.17
CA SER A 100 12.66 -66.25 15.00
C SER A 100 14.18 -66.26 15.11
N LYS A 101 14.86 -67.28 14.57
CA LYS A 101 16.33 -67.38 14.63
C LYS A 101 17.03 -66.11 14.14
N ALA A 102 16.49 -65.49 13.09
CA ALA A 102 16.97 -64.21 12.57
C ALA A 102 16.81 -63.06 13.58
N ALA A 103 15.64 -62.91 14.20
CA ALA A 103 15.39 -61.88 15.21
C ALA A 103 16.22 -62.12 16.49
N TYR A 104 16.35 -63.36 16.94
CA TYR A 104 17.21 -63.73 18.07
C TYR A 104 18.69 -63.43 17.79
N SER A 105 19.19 -63.75 16.59
CA SER A 105 20.56 -63.42 16.21
C SER A 105 20.82 -61.91 16.10
N LEU A 106 19.79 -61.12 15.82
CA LEU A 106 19.86 -59.65 15.77
C LEU A 106 19.79 -58.99 17.17
N LEU A 107 18.96 -59.53 18.07
CA LEU A 107 18.64 -58.92 19.37
C LEU A 107 19.41 -59.53 20.54
N GLY A 108 19.93 -60.74 20.40
CA GLY A 108 20.67 -61.45 21.44
C GLY A 108 22.04 -60.82 21.72
N ALA A 109 22.37 -60.59 22.99
CA ALA A 109 23.68 -60.09 23.39
C ALA A 109 24.78 -61.10 22.99
N ARG A 110 25.73 -60.69 22.12
CA ARG A 110 26.95 -61.47 21.88
C ARG A 110 27.77 -61.52 23.18
N ARG A 111 27.99 -62.71 23.73
CA ARG A 111 28.92 -62.92 24.86
C ARG A 111 30.33 -62.53 24.41
N GLY A 112 30.76 -61.32 24.78
CA GLY A 112 32.09 -60.80 24.44
C GLY A 112 32.09 -59.28 24.21
N GLY A 113 31.82 -58.51 25.25
CA GLY A 113 32.42 -57.17 25.50
C GLY A 113 32.52 -56.11 24.40
N LYS A 114 31.74 -56.13 23.31
CA LYS A 114 31.74 -55.03 22.31
C LYS A 114 30.32 -54.65 21.85
N LEU A 115 29.93 -53.43 22.24
CA LEU A 115 28.83 -52.54 21.81
C LEU A 115 27.36 -53.05 21.87
N PRO A 116 26.39 -52.22 22.33
CA PRO A 116 24.98 -52.59 22.36
C PRO A 116 24.36 -52.74 20.95
N ALA A 117 23.39 -53.65 20.83
CA ALA A 117 22.63 -54.00 19.61
C ALA A 117 21.83 -52.84 18.97
N ALA A 118 21.90 -51.62 19.49
CA ALA A 118 21.41 -50.42 18.80
C ALA A 118 22.12 -50.19 17.44
N ALA A 119 23.31 -50.80 17.26
CA ALA A 119 24.00 -50.85 15.97
C ALA A 119 23.27 -51.67 14.88
N ALA A 120 22.36 -52.57 15.28
CA ALA A 120 21.76 -53.60 14.41
C ALA A 120 20.43 -53.21 13.75
N LEU A 121 19.78 -52.13 14.16
CA LEU A 121 18.64 -51.60 13.42
C LEU A 121 19.15 -50.99 12.11
N LEU A 122 18.81 -51.63 10.99
CA LEU A 122 19.07 -51.10 9.67
C LEU A 122 18.34 -49.76 9.53
N PRO A 123 18.98 -48.75 8.92
CA PRO A 123 18.31 -47.49 8.66
C PRO A 123 17.29 -47.71 7.53
N HIS A 124 16.46 -46.70 7.25
CA HIS A 124 15.49 -46.73 6.15
C HIS A 124 16.17 -47.21 4.83
N PRO A 125 15.51 -47.99 3.95
CA PRO A 125 16.12 -48.57 2.75
C PRO A 125 16.87 -47.58 1.85
N ASP A 126 16.48 -46.30 1.85
CA ASP A 126 17.09 -45.24 1.03
C ASP A 126 18.39 -44.66 1.61
N VAL A 127 18.72 -45.02 2.84
CA VAL A 127 19.95 -44.60 3.52
C VAL A 127 20.70 -45.83 4.04
N ALA A 128 21.98 -45.66 4.32
CA ALA A 128 22.83 -46.62 4.99
C ALA A 128 23.49 -45.93 6.18
N TRP A 129 23.95 -46.68 7.17
CA TRP A 129 24.79 -46.09 8.21
C TRP A 129 26.14 -45.75 7.59
N ALA A 130 26.60 -44.51 7.77
CA ALA A 130 27.88 -44.03 7.26
C ALA A 130 29.07 -44.79 7.87
N SER A 131 28.92 -45.31 9.10
CA SER A 131 29.92 -46.14 9.75
C SER A 131 29.29 -47.17 10.69
N PRO A 132 29.81 -48.40 10.75
CA PRO A 132 29.45 -49.38 11.76
C PRO A 132 29.96 -49.02 13.17
N LEU A 133 30.91 -48.08 13.28
CA LEU A 133 31.48 -47.58 14.54
C LEU A 133 30.76 -46.33 15.08
N ARG A 134 29.55 -46.03 14.60
CA ARG A 134 28.77 -44.88 15.06
C ARG A 134 28.52 -44.95 16.58
N PRO A 135 28.63 -43.84 17.31
CA PRO A 135 28.20 -43.78 18.71
C PRO A 135 26.69 -44.00 18.79
N PRO A 136 26.13 -44.50 19.91
CA PRO A 136 24.68 -44.57 20.08
C PRO A 136 24.06 -43.16 20.04
N PRO A 137 22.80 -43.01 19.59
CA PRO A 137 22.11 -41.73 19.68
C PRO A 137 22.02 -41.31 21.16
N PRO A 138 22.22 -40.03 21.50
CA PRO A 138 22.21 -39.59 22.89
C PRO A 138 20.84 -39.85 23.54
N ALA A 139 20.83 -40.46 24.72
CA ALA A 139 19.60 -40.95 25.38
C ALA A 139 18.61 -39.82 25.77
N HIS A 140 19.06 -38.57 25.78
CA HIS A 140 18.28 -37.38 26.09
C HIS A 140 18.51 -36.23 25.09
N ALA A 141 18.93 -36.55 23.87
CA ALA A 141 19.16 -35.52 22.85
C ALA A 141 17.86 -34.77 22.52
N GLY A 142 17.94 -33.44 22.50
CA GLY A 142 16.89 -32.61 21.94
C GLY A 142 16.64 -32.92 20.46
N PRO A 143 15.50 -32.50 19.88
CA PRO A 143 15.16 -32.79 18.48
C PRO A 143 16.25 -32.36 17.48
N GLU A 144 16.95 -31.25 17.76
CA GLU A 144 18.04 -30.73 16.93
C GLU A 144 19.27 -31.64 16.96
N GLU A 145 19.68 -32.09 18.14
CA GLU A 145 20.81 -33.01 18.30
C GLU A 145 20.53 -34.38 17.67
N GLN A 146 19.29 -34.87 17.77
CA GLN A 146 18.86 -36.08 17.09
C GLN A 146 18.95 -35.89 15.56
N SER A 147 18.44 -34.77 15.04
CA SER A 147 18.52 -34.43 13.62
C SER A 147 19.97 -34.39 13.12
N LEU A 148 20.85 -33.68 13.84
CA LEU A 148 22.28 -33.61 13.54
C LEU A 148 22.96 -34.99 13.57
N TYR A 149 22.63 -35.82 14.57
CA TYR A 149 23.14 -37.18 14.68
C TYR A 149 22.77 -38.02 13.43
N TYR A 150 21.49 -38.04 13.04
CA TYR A 150 21.07 -38.82 11.86
C TYR A 150 21.66 -38.25 10.56
N ARG A 151 21.76 -36.93 10.41
CA ARG A 151 22.40 -36.28 9.25
C ARG A 151 23.90 -36.62 9.13
N ARG A 152 24.61 -36.72 10.26
CA ARG A 152 26.04 -37.05 10.30
C ARG A 152 26.33 -38.52 10.06
N TRP A 153 25.50 -39.41 10.61
CA TRP A 153 25.79 -40.85 10.64
C TRP A 153 25.04 -41.66 9.58
N THR A 154 24.25 -41.04 8.70
CA THR A 154 23.62 -41.73 7.56
C THR A 154 24.21 -41.28 6.21
N ALA A 155 24.37 -42.22 5.30
CA ALA A 155 24.82 -42.03 3.93
C ALA A 155 23.66 -42.34 2.97
N THR A 156 23.44 -41.47 2.00
CA THR A 156 22.34 -41.55 1.04
C THR A 156 22.69 -42.52 -0.08
N ARG A 157 21.76 -43.42 -0.43
CA ARG A 157 21.92 -44.36 -1.54
C ARG A 157 21.63 -43.70 -2.90
N PRO A 158 21.99 -44.30 -4.05
CA PRO A 158 21.86 -43.67 -5.37
C PRO A 158 20.48 -43.14 -5.75
N HIS A 159 19.40 -43.76 -5.26
CA HIS A 159 18.01 -43.35 -5.50
C HIS A 159 17.49 -42.27 -4.54
N HIS A 160 18.28 -41.89 -3.54
CA HIS A 160 17.90 -40.90 -2.55
C HIS A 160 18.17 -39.48 -3.10
N ALA A 161 17.22 -38.55 -2.92
CA ALA A 161 17.30 -37.18 -3.44
C ALA A 161 18.62 -36.45 -3.09
N ASP A 162 19.11 -36.64 -1.86
CA ASP A 162 20.40 -36.09 -1.37
C ASP A 162 21.67 -36.90 -1.78
N HIS A 163 21.64 -37.78 -2.80
CA HIS A 163 22.83 -38.60 -3.16
C HIS A 163 23.97 -37.78 -3.76
N GLY A 164 23.65 -36.74 -4.54
CA GLY A 164 24.62 -35.92 -5.27
C GLY A 164 25.17 -34.71 -4.50
N ASN A 165 24.77 -34.48 -3.25
CA ASN A 165 25.16 -33.29 -2.51
C ASN A 165 26.59 -33.45 -1.94
N PRO A 166 27.53 -32.54 -2.26
CA PRO A 166 28.88 -32.61 -1.72
C PRO A 166 28.89 -32.41 -0.20
N PRO A 167 29.80 -33.06 0.54
CA PRO A 167 30.02 -32.78 1.96
C PRO A 167 30.61 -31.39 2.16
N ASP A 168 30.11 -30.70 3.17
CA ASP A 168 30.63 -29.39 3.58
C ASP A 168 32.06 -29.56 4.13
N PRO A 169 33.07 -28.88 3.56
CA PRO A 169 34.48 -29.07 3.91
C PRO A 169 34.83 -28.69 5.35
N ALA A 170 34.02 -27.87 6.05
CA ALA A 170 34.28 -27.48 7.44
C ALA A 170 33.72 -28.47 8.49
N SER A 171 32.60 -29.14 8.20
CA SER A 171 31.86 -29.95 9.17
C SER A 171 31.87 -31.46 8.89
N GLY A 172 32.28 -31.88 7.69
CA GLY A 172 32.27 -33.28 7.25
C GLY A 172 30.86 -33.87 7.11
N ALA A 173 29.81 -33.07 7.31
CA ALA A 173 28.42 -33.46 7.10
C ALA A 173 28.04 -33.23 5.63
N ARG A 174 27.30 -34.19 5.02
CA ARG A 174 26.69 -33.95 3.69
C ARG A 174 25.72 -32.79 3.78
N ALA A 175 25.72 -31.91 2.78
CA ALA A 175 24.73 -30.85 2.67
C ALA A 175 23.34 -31.48 2.49
N CYS A 176 22.62 -31.72 3.59
CA CYS A 176 21.22 -32.14 3.54
C CYS A 176 20.38 -30.95 3.06
N HIS A 177 19.37 -31.21 2.23
CA HIS A 177 18.48 -30.15 1.79
C HIS A 177 17.81 -29.46 3.01
N PRO A 178 17.85 -28.12 3.13
CA PRO A 178 17.41 -27.41 4.33
C PRO A 178 15.91 -27.60 4.65
N ARG A 179 15.11 -28.00 3.66
CA ARG A 179 13.67 -28.30 3.82
C ARG A 179 13.38 -29.75 4.26
N ARG A 180 14.39 -30.53 4.64
CA ARG A 180 14.23 -31.90 5.13
C ARG A 180 14.03 -31.92 6.64
N LEU A 181 12.83 -32.31 7.06
CA LEU A 181 12.41 -32.37 8.46
C LEU A 181 12.55 -33.81 8.99
N LEU A 182 13.07 -33.96 10.22
CA LEU A 182 13.07 -35.23 10.94
C LEU A 182 11.84 -35.25 11.86
N LEU A 183 10.93 -36.20 11.62
CA LEU A 183 9.80 -36.46 12.52
C LEU A 183 10.21 -37.53 13.55
N SER A 184 10.48 -37.11 14.79
CA SER A 184 10.80 -38.01 15.90
C SER A 184 9.65 -38.13 16.90
N GLY A 185 9.58 -39.26 17.61
CA GLY A 185 8.57 -39.49 18.64
C GLY A 185 8.59 -40.93 19.17
N PRO A 186 8.11 -41.18 20.40
CA PRO A 186 8.13 -42.51 21.02
C PRO A 186 7.46 -43.61 20.18
N PRO A 187 7.70 -44.90 20.47
CA PRO A 187 6.97 -45.99 19.82
C PRO A 187 5.44 -45.81 19.97
N GLN A 188 4.68 -46.17 18.93
CA GLN A 188 3.20 -46.23 18.94
C GLN A 188 2.42 -44.90 19.13
N VAL A 189 3.08 -43.75 19.21
CA VAL A 189 2.42 -42.42 19.35
C VAL A 189 1.75 -41.87 18.07
N GLY A 190 1.41 -42.72 17.10
CA GLY A 190 0.69 -42.26 15.89
C GLY A 190 1.49 -41.36 14.93
N LYS A 191 2.82 -41.54 14.81
CA LYS A 191 3.70 -40.75 13.93
C LYS A 191 3.18 -40.56 12.50
N THR A 192 2.61 -41.61 11.90
CA THR A 192 1.98 -41.54 10.57
C THR A 192 0.79 -40.58 10.57
N GLY A 193 -0.03 -40.59 11.62
CA GLY A 193 -1.13 -39.63 11.80
C GLY A 193 -0.63 -38.21 11.95
N SER A 194 0.43 -37.98 12.73
CA SER A 194 1.06 -36.66 12.86
C SER A 194 1.64 -36.16 11.53
N TYR A 195 2.26 -37.04 10.75
CA TYR A 195 2.76 -36.70 9.41
C TYR A 195 1.63 -36.32 8.45
N LEU A 196 0.55 -37.10 8.40
CA LEU A 196 -0.61 -36.80 7.56
C LEU A 196 -1.30 -35.50 7.97
N GLN A 197 -1.39 -35.23 9.28
CA GLN A 197 -1.93 -33.97 9.79
C GLN A 197 -1.01 -32.79 9.44
N PHE A 198 0.31 -32.95 9.55
CA PHE A 198 1.27 -31.96 9.09
C PHE A 198 1.13 -31.68 7.59
N LEU A 199 1.05 -32.72 6.75
CA LEU A 199 0.82 -32.55 5.31
C LEU A 199 -0.50 -31.83 5.02
N ARG A 200 -1.57 -32.15 5.75
CA ARG A 200 -2.86 -31.48 5.62
C ARG A 200 -2.77 -30.00 5.99
N LEU A 201 -2.06 -29.66 7.07
CA LEU A 201 -1.83 -28.27 7.48
C LEU A 201 -0.97 -27.53 6.45
N LEU A 202 0.14 -28.13 6.01
CA LEU A 202 1.02 -27.58 4.99
C LEU A 202 0.28 -27.33 3.68
N PHE A 203 -0.52 -28.29 3.21
CA PHE A 203 -1.34 -28.15 2.01
C PHE A 203 -2.33 -26.97 2.13
N ARG A 204 -3.01 -26.83 3.27
CA ARG A 204 -3.90 -25.69 3.54
C ARG A 204 -3.14 -24.36 3.57
N MET A 205 -1.96 -24.32 4.17
CA MET A 205 -1.11 -23.13 4.21
C MET A 205 -0.64 -22.75 2.80
N LEU A 206 -0.23 -23.72 1.98
CA LEU A 206 0.20 -23.48 0.61
C LEU A 206 -0.93 -22.89 -0.25
N ILE A 207 -2.17 -23.39 -0.10
CA ILE A 207 -3.34 -22.79 -0.77
C ILE A 207 -3.53 -21.34 -0.32
N ARG A 208 -3.48 -21.08 0.99
CA ARG A 208 -3.63 -19.72 1.54
C ARG A 208 -2.54 -18.75 1.09
N LEU A 209 -1.32 -19.22 0.83
CA LEU A 209 -0.24 -18.40 0.26
C LEU A 209 -0.47 -18.03 -1.21
N LEU A 210 -1.32 -18.78 -1.91
CA LEU A 210 -1.75 -18.48 -3.27
C LEU A 210 -3.03 -17.65 -3.31
N GLU A 211 -3.62 -17.35 -2.16
CA GLU A 211 -4.81 -16.50 -2.04
C GLU A 211 -4.41 -15.09 -1.60
N VAL A 212 -5.17 -14.11 -2.06
CA VAL A 212 -5.06 -12.72 -1.63
C VAL A 212 -6.45 -12.13 -1.43
N ASP A 213 -6.68 -11.52 -0.28
CA ASP A 213 -7.91 -10.76 -0.05
C ASP A 213 -7.79 -9.43 -0.81
N VAL A 214 -8.73 -9.20 -1.74
CA VAL A 214 -8.84 -7.96 -2.51
C VAL A 214 -10.14 -7.26 -2.18
N TYR A 215 -10.18 -5.94 -2.34
CA TYR A 215 -11.44 -5.20 -2.19
C TYR A 215 -12.39 -5.51 -3.35
N ASP A 216 -13.64 -5.80 -3.01
CA ASP A 216 -14.75 -5.94 -3.96
C ASP A 216 -15.49 -4.60 -4.03
N GLU A 217 -15.18 -3.79 -5.04
CA GLU A 217 -15.66 -2.41 -5.13
C GLU A 217 -17.02 -2.35 -5.86
N ALA A 218 -17.79 -1.29 -5.64
CA ALA A 218 -19.06 -1.10 -6.33
C ALA A 218 -18.85 -0.68 -7.79
N GLU A 219 -19.74 -1.13 -8.68
CA GLU A 219 -19.78 -0.65 -10.06
C GLU A 219 -20.19 0.83 -10.13
N ILE A 220 -19.51 1.61 -10.97
CA ILE A 220 -19.69 3.07 -11.09
C ILE A 220 -20.71 3.43 -12.19
N ASN A 221 -20.89 2.57 -13.19
CA ASN A 221 -21.65 2.87 -14.40
C ASN A 221 -23.12 2.38 -14.38
N THR A 222 -23.70 2.07 -13.23
CA THR A 222 -25.03 1.43 -13.12
C THR A 222 -26.19 2.36 -13.52
N ASP A 223 -26.05 3.67 -13.32
CA ASP A 223 -27.17 4.62 -13.34
C ASP A 223 -27.32 5.41 -14.66
N ARG A 224 -26.55 5.07 -15.71
CA ARG A 224 -26.74 5.69 -17.03
C ARG A 224 -28.01 5.13 -17.66
N SER A 225 -29.05 5.97 -17.69
CA SER A 225 -30.29 5.73 -18.45
C SER A 225 -29.96 5.52 -19.92
N GLU A 226 -30.79 4.74 -20.61
CA GLU A 226 -30.67 4.33 -22.02
C GLU A 226 -30.71 5.49 -23.05
N SER A 227 -30.56 6.74 -22.61
CA SER A 227 -30.77 7.95 -23.42
C SER A 227 -29.50 8.62 -23.95
N SER A 228 -28.31 8.11 -23.62
CA SER A 228 -27.04 8.64 -24.11
C SER A 228 -26.39 7.66 -25.10
N GLU A 229 -27.02 7.45 -26.24
CA GLU A 229 -26.42 6.80 -27.41
C GLU A 229 -25.35 7.72 -27.99
N VAL A 230 -24.20 7.86 -27.31
CA VAL A 230 -23.00 8.35 -27.96
C VAL A 230 -22.51 7.19 -28.82
N SER A 231 -22.73 7.32 -30.12
CA SER A 231 -22.37 6.37 -31.18
C SER A 231 -20.86 6.13 -31.22
N GLN A 232 -20.34 5.27 -30.34
CA GLN A 232 -19.11 4.53 -30.63
C GLN A 232 -19.54 3.14 -31.08
N SER A 233 -19.03 2.70 -32.22
CA SER A 233 -19.27 1.34 -32.71
C SER A 233 -18.83 0.34 -31.64
N GLU A 234 -19.72 -0.56 -31.26
CA GLU A 234 -19.41 -1.66 -30.34
C GLU A 234 -18.13 -2.36 -30.80
N GLY A 235 -17.11 -2.42 -29.93
CA GLY A 235 -15.87 -3.17 -30.17
C GLY A 235 -14.60 -2.38 -30.49
N GLU A 236 -14.58 -1.04 -30.49
CA GLU A 236 -13.30 -0.32 -30.66
C GLU A 236 -12.38 -0.47 -29.43
N PRO A 237 -11.11 -0.86 -29.62
CA PRO A 237 -10.17 -1.14 -28.52
C PRO A 237 -9.60 0.12 -27.84
N TRP A 238 -9.68 1.29 -28.49
CA TRP A 238 -9.11 2.54 -28.00
C TRP A 238 -10.13 3.69 -28.01
N PRO A 239 -9.97 4.68 -27.12
CA PRO A 239 -10.85 5.84 -27.10
C PRO A 239 -10.59 6.74 -28.31
N ASP A 240 -11.66 7.15 -28.98
CA ASP A 240 -11.62 8.25 -29.93
C ASP A 240 -11.67 9.62 -29.20
N ILE A 241 -10.85 10.56 -29.66
CA ILE A 241 -10.70 11.87 -29.02
C ILE A 241 -11.97 12.71 -29.12
N GLU A 242 -12.64 12.70 -30.27
CA GLU A 242 -13.83 13.52 -30.50
C GLU A 242 -15.00 12.98 -29.67
N SER A 243 -15.17 11.66 -29.64
CA SER A 243 -16.18 11.01 -28.82
C SER A 243 -15.97 11.27 -27.34
N VAL A 244 -14.76 11.02 -26.81
CA VAL A 244 -14.44 11.27 -25.40
C VAL A 244 -14.60 12.74 -25.06
N SER A 245 -14.17 13.67 -25.92
CA SER A 245 -14.34 15.11 -25.66
C SER A 245 -15.79 15.55 -25.47
N LYS A 246 -16.75 14.87 -26.11
CA LYS A 246 -18.19 15.11 -25.99
C LYS A 246 -18.84 14.43 -24.79
N MET A 247 -18.19 13.43 -24.19
CA MET A 247 -18.74 12.75 -23.01
C MET A 247 -18.76 13.69 -21.80
N PRO A 248 -19.85 13.72 -21.00
CA PRO A 248 -19.89 14.50 -19.78
C PRO A 248 -18.94 13.89 -18.74
N PHE A 249 -18.20 14.74 -18.03
CA PHE A 249 -17.39 14.32 -16.90
C PHE A 249 -18.27 14.03 -15.68
N ASP A 250 -18.21 12.81 -15.17
CA ASP A 250 -18.86 12.43 -13.93
C ASP A 250 -18.05 12.95 -12.74
N VAL A 251 -18.53 14.06 -12.18
CA VAL A 251 -17.95 14.69 -10.99
C VAL A 251 -18.20 13.90 -9.70
N SER A 252 -19.10 12.92 -9.71
CA SER A 252 -19.45 12.14 -8.53
C SER A 252 -18.29 11.24 -8.11
N VAL A 253 -17.98 11.24 -6.82
CA VAL A 253 -16.89 10.44 -6.27
C VAL A 253 -17.44 9.09 -5.80
N HIS A 254 -17.22 8.06 -6.61
CA HIS A 254 -17.77 6.72 -6.36
C HIS A 254 -16.85 5.79 -5.58
N ASP A 255 -15.57 6.15 -5.45
CA ASP A 255 -14.59 5.31 -4.78
C ASP A 255 -14.98 5.12 -3.30
N PRO A 256 -15.18 3.87 -2.82
CA PRO A 256 -15.59 3.62 -1.44
C PRO A 256 -14.62 4.18 -0.40
N LYS A 257 -13.34 4.42 -0.76
CA LYS A 257 -12.37 5.08 0.14
C LYS A 257 -12.77 6.51 0.51
N TYR A 258 -13.65 7.14 -0.28
CA TYR A 258 -14.15 8.50 -0.05
C TYR A 258 -15.61 8.54 0.45
N ARG A 259 -16.19 7.41 0.87
CA ARG A 259 -17.59 7.33 1.33
C ARG A 259 -17.92 8.26 2.50
N SER A 260 -16.94 8.56 3.34
CA SER A 260 -17.06 9.47 4.48
C SER A 260 -16.61 10.91 4.17
N MET A 261 -16.40 11.23 2.90
CA MET A 261 -16.01 12.55 2.43
C MET A 261 -17.22 13.30 1.85
N SER A 262 -17.09 14.61 1.68
CA SER A 262 -18.12 15.44 1.05
C SER A 262 -18.47 14.96 -0.36
N LEU A 263 -19.75 15.07 -0.71
CA LEU A 263 -20.19 14.80 -2.07
C LEU A 263 -19.89 16.01 -2.95
N VAL A 264 -19.48 15.79 -4.19
CA VAL A 264 -19.39 16.86 -5.18
C VAL A 264 -20.79 17.14 -5.72
N TYR A 265 -21.19 18.41 -5.71
CA TYR A 265 -22.52 18.84 -6.13
C TYR A 265 -22.81 18.46 -7.59
N THR A 266 -24.02 17.93 -7.80
CA THR A 266 -24.63 17.73 -9.12
C THR A 266 -26.10 18.14 -9.06
N GLU A 267 -26.69 18.51 -10.20
CA GLU A 267 -28.13 18.80 -10.27
C GLU A 267 -28.98 17.59 -9.84
N LYS A 268 -28.53 16.37 -10.16
CA LYS A 268 -29.17 15.12 -9.73
C LYS A 268 -29.22 15.01 -8.20
N LEU A 269 -28.14 15.39 -7.52
CA LEU A 269 -28.07 15.37 -6.05
C LEU A 269 -29.06 16.35 -5.42
N ALA A 270 -29.29 17.51 -6.06
CA ALA A 270 -30.29 18.50 -5.60
C ALA A 270 -31.74 18.01 -5.73
N ALA A 271 -32.00 17.05 -6.64
CA ALA A 271 -33.32 16.48 -6.88
C ALA A 271 -33.72 15.38 -5.87
N VAL A 272 -32.76 14.82 -5.12
CA VAL A 272 -33.02 13.78 -4.11
C VAL A 272 -33.90 14.36 -2.99
N LYS A 273 -35.15 13.87 -2.87
CA LYS A 273 -36.09 14.28 -1.81
C LYS A 273 -35.59 13.78 -0.44
N GLN A 274 -35.71 14.63 0.59
CA GLN A 274 -35.18 14.44 1.94
C GLN A 274 -35.71 13.22 2.73
N GLU A 275 -36.75 12.53 2.26
CA GLU A 275 -37.49 11.54 3.07
C GLU A 275 -36.84 10.16 3.24
N ALA A 276 -35.65 9.91 2.66
CA ALA A 276 -35.04 8.57 2.68
C ALA A 276 -33.62 8.49 3.30
N ILE A 277 -33.10 9.55 3.92
CA ILE A 277 -31.91 9.40 4.77
C ILE A 277 -32.43 9.14 6.18
N LYS A 278 -32.78 7.86 6.46
CA LYS A 278 -32.82 7.37 7.84
C LYS A 278 -31.56 7.90 8.52
N GLU A 279 -31.71 8.46 9.72
CA GLU A 279 -30.55 8.79 10.55
C GLU A 279 -29.55 7.64 10.39
N PRO A 280 -28.33 7.89 9.92
CA PRO A 280 -27.32 6.89 10.12
C PRO A 280 -27.26 6.78 11.63
N LYS A 281 -27.82 5.69 12.18
CA LYS A 281 -27.30 5.13 13.43
C LYS A 281 -25.79 5.19 13.28
N ALA A 282 -25.07 5.42 14.38
CA ALA A 282 -23.63 5.23 14.43
C ALA A 282 -23.30 3.75 14.10
N GLU A 283 -23.53 3.36 12.85
CA GLU A 283 -23.10 2.13 12.22
C GLU A 283 -21.62 2.38 12.03
N GLU A 284 -20.81 1.55 12.69
CA GLU A 284 -19.39 1.46 12.44
C GLU A 284 -19.14 1.54 10.92
N PRO A 285 -18.10 2.28 10.47
CA PRO A 285 -17.83 2.45 9.04
C PRO A 285 -17.85 1.08 8.38
N ARG A 286 -18.88 0.83 7.56
CA ARG A 286 -19.12 -0.51 6.98
C ARG A 286 -17.82 -0.99 6.36
N LYS A 287 -17.26 -2.05 6.95
CA LYS A 287 -16.00 -2.64 6.51
C LYS A 287 -16.12 -2.91 5.02
N ARG A 288 -15.19 -2.35 4.23
CA ARG A 288 -15.16 -2.56 2.77
C ARG A 288 -15.17 -4.05 2.50
N GLU A 289 -16.05 -4.48 1.59
CA GLU A 289 -16.17 -5.88 1.24
C GLU A 289 -14.86 -6.37 0.62
N THR A 290 -14.44 -7.57 1.01
CA THR A 290 -13.23 -8.20 0.51
C THR A 290 -13.54 -9.59 0.02
N MET A 291 -12.93 -9.98 -1.08
CA MET A 291 -13.03 -11.32 -1.67
C MET A 291 -11.65 -11.95 -1.74
N SER A 292 -11.55 -13.23 -1.34
CA SER A 292 -10.31 -14.00 -1.52
C SER A 292 -10.17 -14.41 -2.97
N MET A 293 -9.05 -14.05 -3.59
CA MET A 293 -8.72 -14.32 -4.98
C MET A 293 -7.46 -15.15 -5.09
N MET A 294 -7.45 -16.08 -6.05
CA MET A 294 -6.23 -16.80 -6.39
C MET A 294 -5.26 -15.86 -7.12
N LEU A 295 -4.04 -15.78 -6.60
CA LEU A 295 -2.92 -15.12 -7.28
C LEU A 295 -2.68 -15.78 -8.63
N THR A 296 -2.36 -14.93 -9.60
CA THR A 296 -2.05 -15.36 -10.96
C THR A 296 -0.56 -15.28 -11.19
N LYS A 297 -0.10 -15.85 -12.32
CA LYS A 297 1.28 -15.69 -12.77
C LYS A 297 1.67 -14.24 -13.11
N TYR A 298 0.71 -13.31 -13.11
CA TYR A 298 0.91 -11.89 -13.39
C TYR A 298 0.77 -11.01 -12.13
N ALA A 299 0.70 -11.60 -10.94
CA ALA A 299 0.57 -10.84 -9.71
C ALA A 299 1.80 -9.98 -9.41
N ALA A 300 1.56 -8.80 -8.83
CA ALA A 300 2.59 -8.09 -8.09
C ALA A 300 2.77 -8.75 -6.72
N TYR A 301 4.00 -8.80 -6.23
CA TYR A 301 4.34 -9.47 -4.97
C TYR A 301 5.01 -8.53 -3.96
N ASN A 302 4.95 -8.93 -2.69
CA ASN A 302 5.66 -8.28 -1.60
C ASN A 302 7.07 -8.87 -1.43
N THR A 303 7.77 -8.46 -0.36
CA THR A 303 9.14 -8.91 -0.07
C THR A 303 9.30 -10.38 0.25
N PHE A 304 8.21 -11.08 0.62
CA PHE A 304 8.26 -12.47 1.08
C PHE A 304 8.06 -13.48 -0.05
N HIS A 305 7.89 -13.03 -1.30
CA HIS A 305 7.76 -13.93 -2.44
C HIS A 305 9.14 -14.37 -2.94
N HIS A 306 9.46 -15.65 -2.74
CA HIS A 306 10.79 -16.22 -2.96
C HIS A 306 10.81 -17.27 -4.09
N CYS A 307 10.29 -16.94 -5.27
CA CYS A 307 10.56 -17.75 -6.47
C CYS A 307 11.96 -17.42 -7.03
N GLU A 308 12.59 -18.33 -7.78
CA GLU A 308 13.95 -18.14 -8.29
C GLU A 308 14.11 -16.88 -9.15
N GLN A 309 13.12 -16.57 -9.99
CA GLN A 309 13.14 -15.39 -10.87
C GLN A 309 12.96 -14.08 -10.07
N CYS A 310 12.07 -14.08 -9.08
CA CYS A 310 11.90 -12.94 -8.19
C CYS A 310 13.10 -12.76 -7.27
N HIS A 311 13.76 -13.85 -6.87
CA HIS A 311 15.00 -13.79 -6.13
C HIS A 311 16.05 -13.03 -6.94
N GLN A 312 16.26 -13.38 -8.22
CA GLN A 312 17.16 -12.66 -9.13
C GLN A 312 16.76 -11.19 -9.35
N TYR A 313 15.46 -10.92 -9.44
CA TYR A 313 14.95 -9.55 -9.55
C TYR A 313 15.22 -8.71 -8.30
N MET A 314 15.13 -9.35 -7.13
CA MET A 314 15.36 -8.76 -5.81
C MET A 314 16.83 -8.83 -5.37
N ASP A 315 17.71 -9.50 -6.13
CA ASP A 315 18.75 -10.34 -5.54
C ASP A 315 19.79 -9.61 -4.69
N PHE A 316 19.87 -10.11 -3.46
CA PHE A 316 21.01 -10.02 -2.58
C PHE A 316 22.08 -10.98 -3.12
N THR A 317 23.11 -10.48 -3.79
CA THR A 317 24.39 -11.21 -3.77
C THR A 317 24.76 -11.39 -2.30
N SER A 318 24.87 -12.66 -1.87
CA SER A 318 25.31 -13.17 -0.56
C SER A 318 25.74 -12.10 0.44
N ALA A 319 25.14 -12.12 1.64
CA ALA A 319 25.21 -11.19 2.78
C ALA A 319 26.56 -10.51 3.18
N SER A 320 27.64 -10.68 2.43
CA SER A 320 28.95 -10.03 2.58
C SER A 320 29.22 -8.86 1.61
N GLN A 321 28.42 -8.63 0.57
CA GLN A 321 28.58 -7.46 -0.31
C GLN A 321 27.32 -6.60 -0.29
N MET A 322 27.41 -5.42 0.33
CA MET A 322 26.38 -4.38 0.21
C MET A 322 26.06 -4.17 -1.27
N SER A 323 24.77 -4.13 -1.63
CA SER A 323 24.36 -3.75 -2.98
C SER A 323 25.05 -2.43 -3.34
N ASP A 324 25.83 -2.47 -4.41
CA ASP A 324 26.66 -1.36 -4.88
C ASP A 324 25.72 -0.34 -5.54
N ALA A 325 25.02 0.42 -4.69
CA ALA A 325 24.05 1.44 -5.06
C ALA A 325 24.64 2.82 -4.76
N THR A 326 24.53 3.70 -5.74
CA THR A 326 25.10 5.04 -5.74
C THR A 326 24.03 6.06 -5.36
N LEU A 327 24.42 7.03 -4.54
CA LEU A 327 23.57 8.16 -4.15
C LEU A 327 23.83 9.32 -5.11
N HIS A 328 22.79 9.81 -5.76
CA HIS A 328 22.86 10.94 -6.68
C HIS A 328 21.88 12.03 -6.25
N ALA A 329 22.32 13.28 -6.29
CA ALA A 329 21.44 14.43 -6.09
C ALA A 329 20.85 14.86 -7.43
N PHE A 330 19.57 15.24 -7.42
CA PHE A 330 18.86 15.92 -8.50
C PHE A 330 18.27 17.22 -7.95
N THR A 331 18.48 18.34 -8.64
CA THR A 331 18.09 19.65 -8.13
C THR A 331 17.29 20.41 -9.18
N PHE A 332 16.19 21.03 -8.76
CA PHE A 332 15.36 21.87 -9.61
C PHE A 332 14.75 23.02 -8.80
N SER A 333 14.42 24.11 -9.47
CA SER A 333 13.74 25.25 -8.85
C SER A 333 12.23 25.09 -8.97
N SER A 334 11.50 25.15 -7.84
CA SER A 334 10.04 25.12 -7.85
C SER A 334 9.48 26.47 -7.40
N SER A 335 8.68 27.11 -8.25
CA SER A 335 8.02 28.38 -7.95
C SER A 335 7.03 28.28 -6.78
N MET A 336 6.41 27.11 -6.60
CA MET A 336 5.42 26.84 -5.55
C MET A 336 6.07 26.66 -4.18
N LEU A 337 7.31 26.19 -4.12
CA LEU A 337 8.09 26.03 -2.89
C LEU A 337 9.00 27.24 -2.61
N GLY A 338 9.23 28.10 -3.60
CA GLY A 338 10.00 29.33 -3.46
C GLY A 338 11.52 29.13 -3.32
N GLU A 339 12.02 27.90 -3.45
CA GLU A 339 13.42 27.52 -3.22
C GLU A 339 13.87 26.43 -4.23
N GLU A 340 15.19 26.19 -4.29
CA GLU A 340 15.74 25.00 -4.95
C GLU A 340 15.43 23.74 -4.14
N VAL A 341 14.77 22.80 -4.79
CA VAL A 341 14.44 21.50 -4.21
C VAL A 341 15.52 20.52 -4.60
N GLN A 342 16.15 19.90 -3.61
CA GLN A 342 17.13 18.84 -3.82
C GLN A 342 16.54 17.48 -3.44
N LEU A 343 16.38 16.60 -4.42
CA LEU A 343 15.97 15.22 -4.24
C LEU A 343 17.19 14.30 -4.30
N TYR A 344 17.11 13.15 -3.62
CA TYR A 344 18.16 12.14 -3.67
C TYR A 344 17.66 10.86 -4.31
N PHE A 345 18.42 10.36 -5.28
CA PHE A 345 18.21 9.07 -5.91
C PHE A 345 19.22 8.06 -5.34
N ILE A 346 18.73 6.91 -4.91
CA ILE A 346 19.56 5.72 -4.68
C ILE A 346 19.34 4.81 -5.87
N ILE A 347 20.38 4.67 -6.71
CA ILE A 347 20.30 3.94 -7.97
C ILE A 347 21.18 2.69 -7.87
N PRO A 348 20.60 1.48 -8.01
CA PRO A 348 21.39 0.26 -8.17
C PRO A 348 22.17 0.31 -9.48
N LYS A 349 23.44 -0.15 -9.49
CA LYS A 349 24.28 -0.18 -10.70
C LYS A 349 23.62 -0.84 -11.91
N SER A 350 22.82 -1.89 -11.70
CA SER A 350 22.10 -2.59 -12.76
C SER A 350 21.03 -1.73 -13.46
N LYS A 351 20.67 -0.57 -12.88
CA LYS A 351 19.62 0.34 -13.35
C LYS A 351 20.15 1.70 -13.81
N GLU A 352 21.46 1.96 -13.73
CA GLU A 352 22.07 3.23 -14.15
C GLU A 352 21.86 3.54 -15.65
N SER A 353 21.64 2.51 -16.48
CA SER A 353 21.35 2.68 -17.91
C SER A 353 20.04 3.44 -18.20
N HIS A 354 19.16 3.62 -17.21
CA HIS A 354 17.96 4.43 -17.34
C HIS A 354 18.22 5.94 -17.12
N PHE A 355 19.45 6.32 -16.79
CA PHE A 355 19.79 7.68 -16.37
C PHE A 355 20.95 8.25 -17.19
N VAL A 356 21.07 9.57 -17.17
CA VAL A 356 22.18 10.35 -17.72
C VAL A 356 22.86 11.03 -16.55
N PHE A 357 24.17 10.81 -16.43
CA PHE A 357 25.00 11.38 -15.39
C PHE A 357 26.01 12.35 -16.01
N SER A 358 26.40 13.35 -15.22
CA SER A 358 27.41 14.31 -15.65
C SER A 358 28.75 13.64 -15.94
N LYS A 359 29.64 14.34 -16.66
CA LYS A 359 30.98 13.83 -17.01
C LYS A 359 31.82 13.39 -15.80
N GLN A 360 31.51 13.92 -14.60
CA GLN A 360 32.15 13.56 -13.34
C GLN A 360 31.46 12.39 -12.61
N GLY A 361 30.33 11.88 -13.13
CA GLY A 361 29.58 10.72 -12.66
C GLY A 361 28.79 10.92 -11.35
N LYS A 362 28.94 12.07 -10.68
CA LYS A 362 28.35 12.31 -9.36
C LYS A 362 26.94 12.93 -9.41
N HIS A 363 26.65 13.74 -10.42
CA HIS A 363 25.39 14.46 -10.52
C HIS A 363 24.46 13.80 -11.54
N LEU A 364 23.19 13.62 -11.17
CA LEU A 364 22.17 13.09 -12.07
C LEU A 364 21.65 14.24 -12.94
N GLU A 365 21.85 14.14 -14.25
CA GLU A 365 21.39 15.16 -15.20
C GLU A 365 19.94 14.91 -15.61
N SER A 366 19.59 13.67 -15.94
CA SER A 366 18.22 13.32 -16.31
C SER A 366 17.96 11.82 -16.21
N MET A 367 16.69 11.47 -16.15
CA MET A 367 16.14 10.13 -16.38
C MET A 367 15.71 10.04 -17.85
N ARG A 368 16.21 9.03 -18.56
CA ARG A 368 16.03 8.90 -20.00
C ARG A 368 14.55 8.67 -20.35
N LEU A 369 14.05 9.44 -21.31
CA LEU A 369 12.69 9.27 -21.83
C LEU A 369 12.73 8.76 -23.29
N PRO A 370 11.88 7.77 -23.65
CA PRO A 370 11.81 7.26 -25.01
C PRO A 370 11.09 8.26 -25.94
N LEU A 371 11.06 7.95 -27.24
CA LEU A 371 10.30 8.75 -28.22
C LEU A 371 8.85 8.27 -28.35
N VAL A 372 7.95 9.22 -28.65
CA VAL A 372 6.55 8.93 -28.98
C VAL A 372 6.46 7.99 -30.18
N SER A 373 7.30 8.21 -31.20
CA SER A 373 7.36 7.43 -32.44
C SER A 373 8.11 6.10 -32.31
N ASP A 374 8.73 5.78 -31.17
CA ASP A 374 9.39 4.48 -30.95
C ASP A 374 8.33 3.36 -30.96
N LYS A 375 8.00 2.88 -32.16
CA LYS A 375 7.14 1.71 -32.41
C LYS A 375 7.97 0.43 -32.59
N GLN A 376 9.30 0.56 -32.71
CA GLN A 376 10.22 -0.53 -33.02
C GLN A 376 10.46 -1.48 -31.84
N ASN A 377 10.10 -1.09 -30.61
CA ASN A 377 10.24 -1.90 -29.41
C ASN A 377 8.87 -2.23 -28.77
N LEU A 378 8.07 -3.07 -29.43
CA LEU A 378 6.77 -3.55 -28.93
C LEU A 378 6.85 -4.34 -27.60
N ASN A 379 8.06 -4.61 -27.09
CA ASN A 379 8.30 -5.32 -25.84
C ASN A 379 8.76 -4.41 -24.68
N VAL A 380 8.64 -3.09 -24.83
CA VAL A 380 9.05 -2.13 -23.79
C VAL A 380 7.85 -1.31 -23.33
N VAL A 381 7.78 -1.01 -22.04
CA VAL A 381 6.87 -0.02 -21.45
C VAL A 381 7.60 1.32 -21.42
N LYS A 382 6.99 2.36 -21.98
CA LYS A 382 7.62 3.67 -22.16
C LYS A 382 7.61 4.51 -20.90
N SER A 383 6.52 4.44 -20.15
CA SER A 383 6.22 5.35 -19.05
C SER A 383 6.92 4.89 -17.77
N PRO A 384 7.74 5.74 -17.12
CA PRO A 384 8.30 5.44 -15.80
C PRO A 384 7.18 5.25 -14.77
N ILE A 385 7.31 4.23 -13.91
CA ILE A 385 6.34 3.91 -12.87
C ILE A 385 6.84 4.49 -11.55
N PHE A 386 6.06 5.37 -10.94
CA PHE A 386 6.27 5.92 -9.61
C PHE A 386 5.30 5.28 -8.63
N THR A 387 5.82 4.79 -7.51
CA THR A 387 5.02 4.28 -6.39
C THR A 387 5.34 5.08 -5.13
N PRO A 388 4.45 6.00 -4.70
CA PRO A 388 4.62 6.73 -3.46
C PRO A 388 4.52 5.79 -2.26
N SER A 389 5.40 5.98 -1.29
CA SER A 389 5.44 5.15 -0.08
C SER A 389 4.21 5.40 0.78
N SER A 390 3.68 4.32 1.35
CA SER A 390 2.59 4.37 2.32
C SER A 390 3.00 3.74 3.67
N GLY A 391 4.31 3.68 3.94
CA GLY A 391 4.85 3.01 5.13
C GLY A 391 4.69 1.49 5.13
N ARG A 392 4.41 0.88 3.96
CA ARG A 392 4.17 -0.57 3.77
C ARG A 392 5.38 -1.30 3.20
N HIS A 393 6.58 -1.00 3.69
CA HIS A 393 7.82 -1.57 3.16
C HIS A 393 7.83 -3.12 3.10
N GLU A 394 7.19 -3.84 4.03
CA GLU A 394 7.11 -5.33 3.98
C GLU A 394 5.89 -5.86 3.22
N HIS A 395 4.79 -5.11 3.23
CA HIS A 395 3.47 -5.61 2.80
C HIS A 395 3.05 -5.08 1.43
N GLY A 396 3.65 -3.98 0.99
CA GLY A 396 3.44 -3.34 -0.30
C GLY A 396 3.92 -4.24 -1.44
N LEU A 397 3.18 -4.19 -2.55
CA LEU A 397 3.34 -5.03 -3.72
C LEU A 397 4.25 -4.34 -4.74
N LEU A 398 5.54 -4.26 -4.38
CA LEU A 398 6.55 -3.52 -5.15
C LEU A 398 7.37 -4.42 -6.08
N ASN A 399 7.20 -5.75 -5.98
CA ASN A 399 7.81 -6.68 -6.92
C ASN A 399 6.90 -6.79 -8.15
N LEU A 400 7.24 -6.02 -9.19
CA LEU A 400 6.51 -5.98 -10.45
C LEU A 400 7.05 -6.98 -11.48
N PHE A 401 8.02 -7.83 -11.15
CA PHE A 401 8.67 -8.72 -12.13
C PHE A 401 7.67 -9.57 -12.93
N HIS A 402 6.79 -10.28 -12.22
CA HIS A 402 5.76 -11.13 -12.84
C HIS A 402 4.66 -10.31 -13.52
N ALA A 403 4.25 -9.18 -12.92
CA ALA A 403 3.31 -8.25 -13.51
C ALA A 403 3.82 -7.63 -14.82
N MET A 404 5.14 -7.54 -14.98
CA MET A 404 5.82 -7.07 -16.18
C MET A 404 6.28 -8.21 -17.11
N GLU A 405 5.96 -9.46 -16.81
CA GLU A 405 6.40 -10.63 -17.59
C GLU A 405 7.93 -10.69 -17.79
N GLY A 406 8.68 -10.17 -16.82
CA GLY A 406 10.16 -10.15 -16.83
C GLY A 406 10.80 -9.13 -17.78
N ILE A 407 10.04 -8.24 -18.44
CA ILE A 407 10.65 -7.19 -19.27
C ILE A 407 11.32 -6.10 -18.42
N SER A 408 12.33 -5.45 -18.98
CA SER A 408 12.92 -4.27 -18.35
C SER A 408 11.91 -3.13 -18.27
N HIS A 409 11.88 -2.47 -17.11
CA HIS A 409 10.99 -1.37 -16.81
C HIS A 409 11.63 -0.47 -15.75
N LEU A 410 11.23 0.80 -15.77
CA LEU A 410 11.70 1.82 -14.85
C LEU A 410 10.67 2.01 -13.73
N HIS A 411 11.02 1.56 -12.53
CA HIS A 411 10.17 1.63 -11.34
C HIS A 411 10.89 2.38 -10.23
N LEU A 412 10.31 3.49 -9.79
CA LEU A 412 10.84 4.36 -8.75
C LEU A 412 9.95 4.30 -7.51
N LEU A 413 10.56 3.95 -6.38
CA LEU A 413 9.92 4.01 -5.07
C LEU A 413 10.14 5.40 -4.49
N VAL A 414 9.06 6.15 -4.28
CA VAL A 414 9.16 7.52 -3.74
C VAL A 414 8.96 7.45 -2.25
N VAL A 415 10.05 7.59 -1.49
CA VAL A 415 10.09 7.31 -0.06
C VAL A 415 10.36 8.57 0.73
N LYS A 416 9.72 8.69 1.88
CA LYS A 416 10.08 9.72 2.87
C LYS A 416 11.47 9.43 3.44
N GLU A 417 12.19 10.46 3.83
CA GLU A 417 13.58 10.34 4.32
C GLU A 417 13.68 9.37 5.50
N TYR A 418 12.76 9.45 6.47
CA TYR A 418 12.76 8.56 7.63
C TYR A 418 12.44 7.09 7.28
N GLU A 419 11.78 6.84 6.14
CA GLU A 419 11.42 5.49 5.67
C GLU A 419 12.52 4.85 4.84
N MET A 420 13.46 5.64 4.33
CA MET A 420 14.54 5.18 3.44
C MET A 420 15.30 3.97 3.99
N PRO A 421 15.74 3.93 5.27
CA PRO A 421 16.46 2.76 5.79
C PRO A 421 15.63 1.47 5.76
N LEU A 422 14.32 1.56 5.98
CA LEU A 422 13.40 0.43 5.93
C LEU A 422 13.26 -0.05 4.49
N TYR A 423 12.94 0.85 3.57
CA TYR A 423 12.82 0.46 2.16
C TYR A 423 14.14 -0.08 1.60
N ARG A 424 15.30 0.47 2.00
CA ARG A 424 16.63 -0.06 1.64
C ARG A 424 16.87 -1.47 2.14
N LYS A 425 16.39 -1.82 3.33
CA LYS A 425 16.48 -3.17 3.89
C LYS A 425 15.63 -4.17 3.10
N TYR A 426 14.41 -3.77 2.73
CA TYR A 426 13.40 -4.67 2.15
C TYR A 426 13.42 -4.73 0.62
N TRP A 427 13.89 -3.67 -0.04
CA TRP A 427 13.91 -3.49 -1.50
C TRP A 427 15.26 -2.92 -1.99
N PRO A 428 16.40 -3.57 -1.68
CA PRO A 428 17.75 -3.00 -1.91
C PRO A 428 18.11 -2.79 -3.39
N ASN A 429 17.40 -3.45 -4.31
CA ASN A 429 17.62 -3.41 -5.76
C ASN A 429 16.59 -2.55 -6.51
N HIS A 430 15.77 -1.79 -5.80
CA HIS A 430 14.83 -0.84 -6.38
C HIS A 430 15.43 0.56 -6.39
N ILE A 431 15.08 1.36 -7.40
CA ILE A 431 15.44 2.78 -7.41
C ILE A 431 14.60 3.48 -6.35
N MET A 432 15.26 4.24 -5.47
CA MET A 432 14.57 5.03 -4.44
C MET A 432 14.75 6.51 -4.74
N LEU A 433 13.63 7.21 -4.86
CA LEU A 433 13.57 8.66 -4.83
C LEU A 433 13.25 9.09 -3.40
N VAL A 434 14.24 9.61 -2.70
CA VAL A 434 14.13 10.05 -1.30
C VAL A 434 13.69 11.51 -1.28
N LEU A 435 12.55 11.76 -0.66
CA LEU A 435 12.00 13.10 -0.47
C LEU A 435 12.76 13.86 0.63
N PRO A 436 12.90 15.20 0.55
CA PRO A 436 13.56 16.01 1.56
C PRO A 436 12.87 15.89 2.93
N GLY A 437 13.64 16.04 4.01
CA GLY A 437 13.14 15.86 5.37
C GLY A 437 11.95 16.74 5.76
N MET A 438 11.81 17.92 5.13
CA MET A 438 10.64 18.80 5.33
C MET A 438 9.30 18.13 4.94
N PHE A 439 9.31 17.13 4.06
CA PHE A 439 8.12 16.40 3.62
C PHE A 439 7.83 15.14 4.44
N ASN A 440 8.62 14.83 5.48
CA ASN A 440 8.42 13.65 6.32
C ASN A 440 7.02 13.63 6.95
N ASN A 441 6.53 14.79 7.39
CA ASN A 441 5.21 14.92 7.99
C ASN A 441 4.13 15.31 6.97
N ALA A 442 4.46 15.52 5.71
CA ALA A 442 3.50 15.93 4.68
C ALA A 442 2.58 14.76 4.26
N GLY A 443 1.42 15.14 3.72
CA GLY A 443 0.43 14.21 3.20
C GLY A 443 0.82 13.58 1.86
N VAL A 444 -0.05 12.72 1.33
CA VAL A 444 0.15 12.08 0.02
C VAL A 444 0.17 13.10 -1.13
N GLY A 445 -0.50 14.25 -0.97
CA GLY A 445 -0.48 15.35 -1.94
C GLY A 445 0.93 15.85 -2.23
N ALA A 446 1.79 15.95 -1.20
CA ALA A 446 3.19 16.35 -1.36
C ALA A 446 3.99 15.37 -2.20
N ALA A 447 3.83 14.07 -1.98
CA ALA A 447 4.53 13.05 -2.77
C ALA A 447 4.12 13.14 -4.24
N ARG A 448 2.82 13.29 -4.54
CA ARG A 448 2.32 13.43 -5.92
C ARG A 448 2.77 14.74 -6.57
N PHE A 449 2.78 15.83 -5.82
CA PHE A 449 3.32 17.11 -6.26
C PHE A 449 4.79 16.96 -6.68
N LEU A 450 5.64 16.40 -5.81
CA LEU A 450 7.07 16.23 -6.10
C LEU A 450 7.33 15.26 -7.26
N ILE A 451 6.55 14.18 -7.38
CA ILE A 451 6.62 13.27 -8.54
C ILE A 451 6.34 14.05 -9.83
N LYS A 452 5.26 14.86 -9.85
CA LYS A 452 4.87 15.63 -11.04
C LYS A 452 5.88 16.71 -11.38
N GLU A 453 6.34 17.50 -10.40
CA GLU A 453 7.34 18.56 -10.59
C GLU A 453 8.67 18.00 -11.10
N LEU A 454 9.19 16.96 -10.44
CA LEU A 454 10.40 16.26 -10.89
C LEU A 454 10.25 15.79 -12.34
N SER A 455 9.12 15.16 -12.65
CA SER A 455 8.89 14.59 -13.98
C SER A 455 8.78 15.68 -15.05
N TYR A 456 8.17 16.82 -14.72
CA TYR A 456 8.12 17.98 -15.60
C TYR A 456 9.52 18.53 -15.91
N HIS A 457 10.34 18.76 -14.88
CA HIS A 457 11.72 19.20 -15.08
C HIS A 457 12.54 18.18 -15.87
N ASN A 458 12.35 16.89 -15.60
CA ASN A 458 13.01 15.82 -16.33
C ASN A 458 12.62 15.81 -17.82
N LEU A 459 11.35 16.05 -18.14
CA LEU A 459 10.88 16.14 -19.53
C LEU A 459 11.56 17.29 -20.27
N GLU A 460 11.66 18.47 -19.65
CA GLU A 460 12.34 19.62 -20.25
C GLU A 460 13.84 19.37 -20.45
N LEU A 461 14.50 18.72 -19.49
CA LEU A 461 15.91 18.31 -19.61
C LEU A 461 16.14 17.32 -20.75
N GLU A 462 15.29 16.29 -20.87
CA GLU A 462 15.40 15.33 -21.97
C GLU A 462 15.04 15.94 -23.33
N ARG A 463 14.08 16.87 -23.38
CA ARG A 463 13.78 17.65 -24.59
C ARG A 463 15.00 18.43 -25.04
N ASN A 464 15.65 19.17 -24.14
CA ASN A 464 16.86 19.92 -24.47
C ASN A 464 17.98 19.00 -24.96
N ARG A 465 18.24 17.90 -24.24
CA ARG A 465 19.30 16.94 -24.59
C ARG A 465 19.07 16.27 -25.94
N LEU A 466 17.82 15.94 -26.27
CA LEU A 466 17.47 15.28 -27.54
C LEU A 466 17.34 16.29 -28.69
N GLU A 467 16.99 17.54 -28.41
CA GLU A 467 16.98 18.64 -29.38
C GLU A 467 18.38 18.94 -29.92
N GLU A 468 19.40 18.89 -29.06
CA GLU A 468 20.82 18.96 -29.48
C GLU A 468 21.21 17.82 -30.46
N LEU A 469 20.48 16.70 -30.43
CA LEU A 469 20.64 15.55 -31.33
C LEU A 469 19.69 15.60 -32.54
N GLY A 470 18.96 16.70 -32.74
CA GLY A 470 18.05 16.92 -33.87
C GLY A 470 16.65 16.31 -33.71
N VAL A 471 16.27 15.85 -32.51
CA VAL A 471 14.92 15.35 -32.21
C VAL A 471 14.01 16.51 -31.83
N LYS A 472 12.79 16.55 -32.38
CA LYS A 472 11.81 17.58 -32.02
C LYS A 472 11.31 17.40 -30.58
N ARG A 473 11.06 18.51 -29.87
CA ARG A 473 10.64 18.50 -28.46
C ARG A 473 9.33 17.73 -28.22
N GLU A 474 8.39 17.81 -29.16
CA GLU A 474 7.10 17.10 -29.11
C GLU A 474 7.22 15.57 -29.31
N CYS A 475 8.39 15.09 -29.76
CA CYS A 475 8.63 13.67 -29.95
C CYS A 475 9.09 12.96 -28.67
N VAL A 476 9.41 13.68 -27.59
CA VAL A 476 9.82 13.08 -26.31
C VAL A 476 8.59 12.62 -25.54
N TRP A 477 8.62 11.40 -24.99
CA TRP A 477 7.48 10.78 -24.30
C TRP A 477 7.09 11.54 -23.02
N PRO A 478 5.87 12.12 -22.91
CA PRO A 478 5.49 13.00 -21.81
C PRO A 478 4.66 12.32 -20.72
N PHE A 479 4.69 10.99 -20.61
CA PHE A 479 3.85 10.26 -19.64
C PHE A 479 4.64 9.58 -18.54
N ILE A 480 4.05 9.62 -17.35
CA ILE A 480 4.45 8.83 -16.18
C ILE A 480 3.27 8.02 -15.67
N VAL A 481 3.54 6.92 -14.98
CA VAL A 481 2.54 6.13 -14.26
C VAL A 481 2.70 6.41 -12.77
N VAL A 482 1.63 6.79 -12.07
CA VAL A 482 1.57 6.86 -10.61
C VAL A 482 0.66 5.73 -10.13
N MET A 483 1.22 4.80 -9.36
CA MET A 483 0.54 3.57 -8.95
C MET A 483 0.68 3.32 -7.44
N ASP A 484 -0.43 2.99 -6.78
CA ASP A 484 -0.50 2.62 -5.36
C ASP A 484 0.23 1.29 -5.09
N ASP A 485 0.90 1.17 -3.94
CA ASP A 485 1.62 -0.03 -3.51
C ASP A 485 0.72 -1.21 -3.12
N SER A 486 -0.61 -1.07 -3.22
CA SER A 486 -1.59 -2.12 -2.98
C SER A 486 -2.17 -2.75 -4.25
N CYS A 487 -1.74 -2.32 -5.44
CA CYS A 487 -2.16 -2.89 -6.73
C CYS A 487 -1.62 -4.32 -6.91
N VAL A 488 -2.49 -5.33 -7.07
CA VAL A 488 -2.06 -6.76 -7.08
C VAL A 488 -2.25 -7.48 -8.42
N LEU A 489 -3.42 -7.32 -9.05
CA LEU A 489 -3.84 -8.10 -10.23
C LEU A 489 -4.62 -7.22 -11.19
N TRP A 490 -4.54 -7.56 -12.49
CA TRP A 490 -5.23 -6.84 -13.55
C TRP A 490 -6.07 -7.81 -14.38
N ASN A 491 -7.22 -7.30 -14.86
CA ASN A 491 -8.14 -8.05 -15.71
C ASN A 491 -8.49 -7.24 -16.95
N ILE A 492 -8.74 -7.96 -18.03
CA ILE A 492 -9.45 -7.47 -19.20
C ILE A 492 -10.84 -8.12 -19.24
N HIS A 493 -11.83 -7.33 -19.60
CA HIS A 493 -13.22 -7.76 -19.70
C HIS A 493 -13.70 -7.67 -21.15
N SER A 494 -14.53 -8.64 -21.54
CA SER A 494 -15.16 -8.68 -22.85
C SER A 494 -16.59 -9.19 -22.71
N VAL A 495 -17.48 -8.67 -23.58
CA VAL A 495 -18.84 -9.17 -23.70
C VAL A 495 -18.81 -10.39 -24.60
N GLN A 496 -19.27 -11.54 -24.11
CA GLN A 496 -19.34 -12.75 -24.93
C GLN A 496 -20.71 -12.83 -25.59
N GLU A 497 -20.78 -12.58 -26.89
CA GLU A 497 -21.95 -12.91 -27.70
C GLU A 497 -21.96 -14.42 -27.95
N GLN A 498 -22.79 -15.17 -27.22
CA GLN A 498 -23.02 -16.57 -27.57
C GLN A 498 -24.01 -16.63 -28.74
N THR A 499 -23.54 -17.12 -29.89
CA THR A 499 -24.31 -17.28 -31.14
C THR A 499 -25.40 -18.37 -31.10
N SER A 500 -25.86 -18.82 -29.93
CA SER A 500 -26.94 -19.81 -29.86
C SER A 500 -27.64 -19.86 -28.49
N GLN A 501 -28.93 -19.50 -28.51
CA GLN A 501 -29.96 -19.54 -27.47
C GLN A 501 -30.07 -18.34 -26.50
N PRO A 502 -31.30 -17.92 -26.14
CA PRO A 502 -31.54 -16.74 -25.32
C PRO A 502 -31.37 -17.09 -23.84
N MET A 503 -30.13 -17.05 -23.35
CA MET A 503 -29.84 -17.06 -21.92
C MET A 503 -28.67 -16.12 -21.65
N GLU A 504 -28.83 -15.30 -20.60
CA GLU A 504 -28.04 -14.14 -20.16
C GLU A 504 -26.64 -13.94 -20.78
N THR A 505 -26.43 -12.80 -21.44
CA THR A 505 -25.13 -12.29 -21.91
C THR A 505 -24.16 -12.16 -20.73
N GLY A 506 -23.31 -13.16 -20.54
CA GLY A 506 -22.31 -13.20 -19.48
C GLY A 506 -21.08 -12.32 -19.80
N VAL A 507 -20.51 -11.72 -18.76
CA VAL A 507 -19.22 -11.03 -18.83
C VAL A 507 -18.08 -12.05 -18.73
N SER A 508 -17.18 -12.08 -19.71
CA SER A 508 -15.95 -12.87 -19.61
C SER A 508 -14.82 -11.98 -19.12
N SER A 509 -14.18 -12.40 -18.02
CA SER A 509 -13.05 -11.72 -17.40
C SER A 509 -11.79 -12.58 -17.51
N LYS A 510 -10.71 -12.02 -18.07
CA LYS A 510 -9.43 -12.70 -18.24
C LYS A 510 -8.33 -11.96 -17.48
N ASN A 511 -7.50 -12.70 -16.76
CA ASN A 511 -6.32 -12.15 -16.09
C ASN A 511 -5.27 -11.71 -17.12
N VAL A 512 -4.71 -10.52 -16.95
CA VAL A 512 -3.68 -9.93 -17.82
C VAL A 512 -2.53 -9.36 -16.99
N SER A 513 -1.38 -9.20 -17.64
CA SER A 513 -0.21 -8.56 -17.04
C SER A 513 -0.34 -7.04 -17.01
N LEU A 514 0.29 -6.40 -16.03
CA LEU A 514 0.44 -4.94 -15.99
C LEU A 514 1.14 -4.42 -17.26
N LYS A 515 2.15 -5.15 -17.75
CA LYS A 515 2.78 -4.88 -19.05
C LYS A 515 1.73 -4.73 -20.16
N SER A 516 0.83 -5.70 -20.31
CA SER A 516 -0.18 -5.67 -21.38
C SER A 516 -1.12 -4.47 -21.24
N VAL A 517 -1.53 -4.15 -20.01
CA VAL A 517 -2.38 -2.97 -19.73
C VAL A 517 -1.67 -1.67 -20.11
N LEU A 518 -0.42 -1.49 -19.66
CA LEU A 518 0.37 -0.31 -19.97
C LEU A 518 0.60 -0.16 -21.46
N GLN A 519 1.04 -1.22 -22.14
CA GLN A 519 1.27 -1.19 -23.59
C GLN A 519 -0.01 -0.87 -24.38
N HIS A 520 -1.16 -1.38 -23.93
CA HIS A 520 -2.45 -1.04 -24.54
C HIS A 520 -2.77 0.45 -24.38
N MET A 521 -2.60 1.00 -23.17
CA MET A 521 -2.86 2.41 -22.90
C MET A 521 -1.88 3.32 -23.63
N GLU A 522 -0.58 2.98 -23.64
CA GLU A 522 0.47 3.72 -24.35
C GLU A 522 0.27 3.71 -25.88
N ALA A 523 -0.39 2.70 -26.41
CA ALA A 523 -0.75 2.58 -27.83
C ALA A 523 -1.98 3.40 -28.23
N THR A 524 -2.60 4.13 -27.30
CA THR A 524 -3.80 4.95 -27.59
C THR A 524 -3.51 5.93 -28.73
N PRO A 525 -4.33 5.95 -29.80
CA PRO A 525 -4.19 6.92 -30.88
C PRO A 525 -4.26 8.35 -30.35
N LYS A 526 -3.37 9.23 -30.81
CA LYS A 526 -3.29 10.63 -30.39
C LYS A 526 -3.19 10.80 -28.86
N ILE A 527 -2.58 9.83 -28.15
CA ILE A 527 -2.47 9.79 -26.67
C ILE A 527 -2.06 11.13 -26.05
N VAL A 528 -1.18 11.88 -26.71
CA VAL A 528 -0.68 13.19 -26.26
C VAL A 528 -1.76 14.25 -26.01
N HIS A 529 -3.00 14.05 -26.45
CA HIS A 529 -4.15 14.93 -26.17
C HIS A 529 -4.93 14.54 -24.90
N TYR A 530 -4.66 13.37 -24.33
CA TYR A 530 -5.23 12.95 -23.06
C TYR A 530 -4.32 13.41 -21.94
N ALA A 531 -4.89 14.13 -20.97
CA ALA A 531 -4.16 14.59 -19.80
C ALA A 531 -4.01 13.49 -18.76
N ILE A 532 -5.07 12.69 -18.56
CA ILE A 532 -5.10 11.61 -17.58
C ILE A 532 -5.78 10.39 -18.20
N LEU A 533 -5.10 9.25 -18.13
CA LEU A 533 -5.66 7.94 -18.43
C LEU A 533 -5.62 7.04 -17.20
N GLY A 534 -6.61 6.17 -17.05
CA GLY A 534 -6.61 5.15 -15.99
C GLY A 534 -7.57 4.01 -16.27
N ILE A 535 -7.77 3.15 -15.27
CA ILE A 535 -8.59 1.94 -15.39
C ILE A 535 -9.60 1.86 -14.24
N GLN A 536 -10.66 1.06 -14.40
CA GLN A 536 -11.61 0.86 -13.32
C GLN A 536 -11.07 -0.04 -12.20
N LYS A 537 -11.74 -0.02 -11.05
CA LYS A 537 -11.48 -0.98 -9.98
C LYS A 537 -12.24 -2.28 -10.25
N TRP A 538 -11.70 -3.38 -9.75
CA TRP A 538 -12.34 -4.68 -9.87
C TRP A 538 -13.59 -4.79 -9.00
N SER A 539 -14.62 -5.46 -9.54
CA SER A 539 -15.87 -5.77 -8.86
C SER A 539 -16.33 -7.18 -9.24
N SER A 540 -16.82 -7.94 -8.27
CA SER A 540 -17.48 -9.23 -8.50
C SER A 540 -18.83 -9.08 -9.19
N ARG A 541 -19.42 -7.89 -9.10
CA ARG A 541 -20.77 -7.55 -9.59
C ARG A 541 -20.74 -6.96 -10.99
N LEU A 542 -19.65 -7.15 -11.74
CA LEU A 542 -19.46 -6.55 -13.05
C LEU A 542 -20.53 -7.05 -14.05
N THR A 543 -21.38 -6.17 -14.56
CA THR A 543 -22.49 -6.51 -15.46
C THR A 543 -22.15 -6.32 -16.94
N SER A 544 -22.81 -7.05 -17.83
CA SER A 544 -22.61 -6.87 -19.28
C SER A 544 -23.05 -5.48 -19.76
N ARG A 545 -24.00 -4.85 -19.05
CA ARG A 545 -24.43 -3.47 -19.28
C ARG A 545 -23.33 -2.46 -19.00
N SER A 546 -22.52 -2.65 -17.96
CA SER A 546 -21.45 -1.70 -17.61
C SER A 546 -20.30 -1.73 -18.63
N LEU A 547 -20.12 -2.85 -19.33
CA LEU A 547 -19.12 -3.02 -20.40
C LEU A 547 -19.59 -2.57 -21.78
N LYS A 548 -20.87 -2.23 -21.97
CA LYS A 548 -21.34 -1.58 -23.22
C LYS A 548 -20.68 -0.21 -23.44
N VAL A 549 -20.15 0.39 -22.37
CA VAL A 549 -19.47 1.69 -22.41
C VAL A 549 -17.98 1.47 -22.11
N PRO A 550 -17.12 1.27 -23.13
CA PRO A 550 -15.72 0.89 -22.93
C PRO A 550 -14.86 1.98 -22.27
N PHE A 551 -15.31 3.24 -22.35
CA PHE A 551 -14.60 4.41 -21.81
C PHE A 551 -15.53 5.32 -21.03
N SER A 552 -15.03 5.96 -19.98
CA SER A 552 -15.79 6.97 -19.22
C SER A 552 -14.92 8.16 -18.85
N ARG A 553 -15.53 9.35 -18.79
CA ARG A 553 -14.92 10.54 -18.20
C ARG A 553 -15.36 10.67 -16.75
N CYS A 554 -14.48 10.31 -15.82
CA CYS A 554 -14.74 10.37 -14.38
C CYS A 554 -13.41 10.51 -13.62
N HIS A 555 -13.48 10.62 -12.30
CA HIS A 555 -12.28 10.57 -11.47
C HIS A 555 -11.49 9.27 -11.67
N VAL A 556 -10.17 9.43 -11.72
CA VAL A 556 -9.19 8.33 -11.80
C VAL A 556 -8.35 8.34 -10.53
N HIS A 557 -8.14 7.16 -9.95
CA HIS A 557 -7.43 6.97 -8.68
C HIS A 557 -6.56 5.72 -8.74
N ASP A 558 -5.56 5.64 -7.86
CA ASP A 558 -4.73 4.45 -7.54
C ASP A 558 -3.83 3.94 -8.69
N PHE A 559 -4.23 4.13 -9.95
CA PHE A 559 -3.48 3.80 -11.16
C PHE A 559 -3.72 4.89 -12.22
N ILE A 560 -2.74 5.78 -12.35
CA ILE A 560 -2.86 7.02 -13.16
C ILE A 560 -1.72 7.07 -14.16
N LEU A 561 -2.04 7.06 -15.45
CA LEU A 561 -1.13 7.42 -16.52
C LEU A 561 -1.31 8.93 -16.80
N LEU A 562 -0.33 9.73 -16.40
CA LEU A 562 -0.40 11.19 -16.36
C LEU A 562 0.47 11.81 -17.45
N ASN A 563 -0.14 12.68 -18.26
CA ASN A 563 0.57 13.54 -19.19
C ASN A 563 1.05 14.81 -18.45
N ILE A 564 2.35 14.86 -18.16
CA ILE A 564 2.95 15.98 -17.43
C ILE A 564 3.05 17.25 -18.27
N ASP A 565 3.03 17.13 -19.60
CA ASP A 565 3.13 18.25 -20.53
C ASP A 565 1.81 19.02 -20.64
N LEU A 566 0.68 18.31 -20.74
CA LEU A 566 -0.63 18.95 -20.77
C LEU A 566 -1.04 19.52 -19.41
N THR A 567 -0.55 18.93 -18.31
CA THR A 567 -0.94 19.31 -16.96
C THR A 567 0.02 20.30 -16.30
N GLN A 568 0.90 20.97 -17.04
CA GLN A 568 1.85 21.95 -16.49
C GLN A 568 1.18 23.01 -15.59
N ASN A 569 0.03 23.54 -16.03
CA ASN A 569 -0.71 24.59 -15.34
C ASN A 569 -1.66 24.06 -14.25
N VAL A 570 -1.70 22.74 -14.02
CA VAL A 570 -2.53 22.10 -12.99
C VAL A 570 -1.62 21.28 -12.10
N GLN A 571 -1.41 21.71 -10.85
CA GLN A 571 -0.48 21.05 -9.93
C GLN A 571 -1.19 20.29 -8.82
N TYR A 572 -0.66 19.15 -8.36
CA TYR A 572 -1.14 18.58 -7.09
C TYR A 572 -0.90 19.59 -5.97
N ASP A 573 -1.84 19.74 -5.04
CA ASP A 573 -1.62 20.60 -3.88
C ASP A 573 -0.78 19.83 -2.86
N PHE A 574 0.45 20.32 -2.62
CA PHE A 574 1.40 19.67 -1.72
C PHE A 574 0.94 19.68 -0.25
N ASN A 575 -0.01 20.54 0.11
CA ASN A 575 -0.58 20.62 1.45
C ASN A 575 -1.67 19.56 1.72
N ARG A 576 -2.08 18.78 0.71
CA ARG A 576 -3.19 17.83 0.82
C ARG A 576 -2.81 16.54 1.54
N TYR A 577 -3.61 16.17 2.53
CA TYR A 577 -3.53 14.86 3.19
C TYR A 577 -4.57 13.88 2.64
N PHE A 578 -5.75 14.38 2.30
CA PHE A 578 -6.86 13.59 1.80
C PHE A 578 -7.41 14.17 0.50
N CYS A 579 -8.01 13.30 -0.33
CA CYS A 579 -8.74 13.68 -1.55
C CYS A 579 -7.92 14.44 -2.59
N GLU A 580 -6.60 14.26 -2.61
CA GLU A 580 -5.67 14.90 -3.53
C GLU A 580 -6.00 14.58 -5.00
N ASP A 581 -6.44 13.34 -5.28
CA ASP A 581 -6.87 12.94 -6.63
C ASP A 581 -8.16 13.62 -7.05
N VAL A 582 -9.13 13.74 -6.14
CA VAL A 582 -10.44 14.33 -6.44
C VAL A 582 -10.25 15.80 -6.81
N ASP A 583 -9.50 16.53 -5.99
CA ASP A 583 -9.18 17.93 -6.23
C ASP A 583 -8.37 18.12 -7.53
N PHE A 584 -7.36 17.29 -7.78
CA PHE A 584 -6.56 17.34 -9.01
C PHE A 584 -7.39 17.05 -10.26
N ASN A 585 -8.27 16.05 -10.22
CA ASN A 585 -9.14 15.68 -11.34
C ASN A 585 -10.17 16.77 -11.63
N LEU A 586 -10.77 17.39 -10.62
CA LEU A 586 -11.70 18.52 -10.79
C LEU A 586 -11.02 19.71 -11.45
N ARG A 587 -9.82 20.07 -10.99
CA ARG A 587 -9.01 21.16 -11.57
C ARG A 587 -8.59 20.86 -13.00
N THR A 588 -8.20 19.62 -13.28
CA THR A 588 -7.83 19.15 -14.62
C THR A 588 -9.02 19.23 -15.58
N ASN A 589 -10.18 18.71 -15.18
CA ASN A 589 -11.40 18.78 -15.99
C ASN A 589 -11.86 20.22 -16.24
N SER A 590 -11.80 21.07 -15.20
CA SER A 590 -12.21 22.48 -15.31
C SER A 590 -11.27 23.28 -16.20
N SER A 591 -10.02 22.85 -16.37
CA SER A 591 -9.07 23.40 -17.34
C SER A 591 -9.31 22.94 -18.79
N GLY A 592 -10.39 22.18 -19.04
CA GLY A 592 -10.74 21.66 -20.37
C GLY A 592 -9.89 20.46 -20.81
N LEU A 593 -9.10 19.89 -19.91
CA LEU A 593 -8.21 18.78 -20.21
C LEU A 593 -8.95 17.43 -20.18
N LEU A 594 -8.57 16.52 -21.08
CA LEU A 594 -9.25 15.23 -21.24
C LEU A 594 -8.78 14.19 -20.21
N ILE A 595 -9.73 13.72 -19.40
CA ILE A 595 -9.57 12.60 -18.46
C ILE A 595 -10.37 11.41 -18.98
N CYS A 596 -9.74 10.26 -19.17
CA CYS A 596 -10.40 9.06 -19.69
C CYS A 596 -10.05 7.81 -18.89
N ARG A 597 -11.07 7.08 -18.43
CA ARG A 597 -10.95 5.78 -17.77
C ARG A 597 -11.35 4.67 -18.73
N PHE A 598 -10.52 3.64 -18.84
CA PHE A 598 -10.82 2.39 -19.54
C PHE A 598 -11.64 1.48 -18.63
N ASN A 599 -12.85 1.12 -19.06
CA ASN A 599 -13.75 0.25 -18.31
C ASN A 599 -13.53 -1.23 -18.64
N ASN A 600 -12.91 -1.51 -19.80
CA ASN A 600 -12.58 -2.88 -20.19
C ASN A 600 -11.39 -3.45 -19.42
N PHE A 601 -10.66 -2.63 -18.66
CA PHE A 601 -9.60 -3.07 -17.76
C PHE A 601 -9.96 -2.80 -16.31
N SER A 602 -9.74 -3.77 -15.43
CA SER A 602 -9.88 -3.55 -13.99
C SER A 602 -8.61 -3.87 -13.22
N LEU A 603 -8.40 -3.14 -12.14
CA LEU A 603 -7.37 -3.38 -11.15
C LEU A 603 -7.97 -3.94 -9.85
N MET A 604 -7.40 -5.04 -9.34
CA MET A 604 -7.64 -5.52 -7.99
C MET A 604 -6.64 -4.87 -7.02
N LYS A 605 -7.16 -4.36 -5.89
CA LYS A 605 -6.34 -3.85 -4.79
C LYS A 605 -6.35 -4.82 -3.63
N LYS A 606 -5.15 -5.22 -3.19
CA LYS A 606 -4.97 -6.05 -1.99
C LYS A 606 -5.43 -5.30 -0.75
N HIS A 607 -6.18 -5.99 0.11
CA HIS A 607 -6.48 -5.51 1.44
C HIS A 607 -5.22 -5.62 2.32
N VAL A 608 -4.65 -4.47 2.70
CA VAL A 608 -3.49 -4.40 3.59
C VAL A 608 -3.89 -3.65 4.86
N GLN A 609 -3.77 -4.33 6.01
CA GLN A 609 -4.17 -3.79 7.32
C GLN A 609 -3.16 -2.79 7.91
N VAL A 610 -1.93 -2.80 7.40
CA VAL A 610 -0.77 -2.06 7.90
C VAL A 610 -0.43 -0.94 6.91
N GLY A 611 0.09 0.19 7.40
CA GLY A 611 0.41 1.37 6.57
C GLY A 611 -0.79 2.00 5.86
N GLY A 612 -0.55 2.81 4.84
CA GLY A 612 -1.58 3.63 4.17
C GLY A 612 -1.72 5.02 4.79
N GLN A 613 -2.93 5.59 4.67
CA GLN A 613 -3.36 6.73 5.50
C GLN A 613 -3.47 6.28 6.96
N ARG A 614 -2.33 6.11 7.62
CA ARG A 614 -2.30 6.08 9.08
C ARG A 614 -2.53 7.52 9.53
N ASP A 615 -3.67 7.75 10.15
CA ASP A 615 -3.94 9.02 10.81
C ASP A 615 -2.77 9.33 11.76
N PHE A 616 -2.24 10.55 11.66
CA PHE A 616 -1.33 11.05 12.68
C PHE A 616 -2.01 10.84 14.02
N ILE A 617 -1.33 10.20 14.96
CA ILE A 617 -1.90 10.08 16.30
C ILE A 617 -1.82 11.47 16.91
N ILE A 618 -2.93 12.20 16.86
CA ILE A 618 -3.03 13.55 17.40
C ILE A 618 -2.91 13.43 18.92
N LYS A 619 -1.78 13.91 19.46
CA LYS A 619 -1.46 13.89 20.88
C LYS A 619 -1.13 15.30 21.37
N PRO A 620 -1.37 15.62 22.65
CA PRO A 620 -0.84 16.82 23.27
C PRO A 620 0.69 16.82 23.21
N LYS A 621 1.31 17.97 22.90
CA LYS A 621 2.77 18.12 22.89
C LYS A 621 3.38 18.19 24.29
N ILE A 622 2.65 18.74 25.26
CA ILE A 622 3.07 18.82 26.66
C ILE A 622 2.15 17.91 27.49
N MET A 623 2.72 16.89 28.11
CA MET A 623 2.01 16.02 29.06
C MET A 623 1.76 16.77 30.37
N VAL A 624 0.71 17.59 30.43
CA VAL A 624 0.14 18.02 31.70
C VAL A 624 -1.19 17.29 31.87
N SER A 625 -1.19 16.30 32.77
CA SER A 625 -2.31 15.44 33.18
C SER A 625 -2.54 14.14 32.39
N GLU A 626 -2.60 13.03 33.14
CA GLU A 626 -2.83 11.63 32.75
C GLU A 626 -4.24 11.34 32.20
N SER A 627 -4.88 12.31 31.55
CA SER A 627 -6.18 12.08 30.92
C SER A 627 -5.99 11.46 29.53
N MET A 628 -6.24 10.15 29.43
CA MET A 628 -6.29 9.36 28.19
C MET A 628 -7.54 9.63 27.33
N ALA A 629 -8.25 10.75 27.55
CA ALA A 629 -9.43 11.07 26.76
C ALA A 629 -9.04 11.41 25.30
N PRO A 630 -9.73 10.87 24.29
CA PRO A 630 -9.45 11.18 22.89
C PRO A 630 -9.69 12.66 22.61
N ILE A 631 -8.75 13.31 21.93
CA ILE A 631 -8.86 14.71 21.53
C ILE A 631 -9.96 14.84 20.47
N LEU A 632 -11.00 15.61 20.79
CA LEU A 632 -12.14 15.81 19.91
C LEU A 632 -11.76 16.70 18.71
N PRO A 633 -12.36 16.50 17.53
CA PRO A 633 -12.06 17.32 16.35
C PRO A 633 -12.24 18.82 16.56
N LEU A 634 -13.15 19.24 17.44
CA LEU A 634 -13.35 20.64 17.80
C LEU A 634 -12.15 21.29 18.49
N GLN A 635 -11.25 20.48 19.07
CA GLN A 635 -10.03 20.95 19.74
C GLN A 635 -8.85 21.07 18.77
N TYR A 636 -9.01 20.70 17.49
CA TYR A 636 -7.96 20.86 16.48
C TYR A 636 -7.77 22.32 16.05
N VAL A 637 -8.69 23.18 16.48
CA VAL A 637 -8.74 24.61 16.21
C VAL A 637 -9.01 25.33 17.52
N CYS A 638 -8.46 26.53 17.65
CA CYS A 638 -8.61 27.41 18.81
C CYS A 638 -8.76 28.88 18.38
N ALA A 639 -9.07 29.77 19.32
CA ALA A 639 -8.97 31.20 19.07
C ALA A 639 -7.49 31.64 19.09
N PRO A 640 -7.07 32.59 18.23
CA PRO A 640 -5.66 33.00 18.10
C PRO A 640 -4.95 33.33 19.41
N ASP A 641 -5.66 33.97 20.34
CA ASP A 641 -5.12 34.48 21.60
C ASP A 641 -5.50 33.61 22.82
N SER A 642 -6.01 32.39 22.59
CA SER A 642 -6.42 31.49 23.67
C SER A 642 -5.26 30.63 24.19
N GLU A 643 -5.16 30.45 25.52
CA GLU A 643 -4.31 29.43 26.11
C GLU A 643 -4.93 28.04 25.85
N HIS A 644 -4.32 27.27 24.96
CA HIS A 644 -4.81 25.94 24.56
C HIS A 644 -3.69 24.92 24.49
N THR A 645 -4.04 23.65 24.64
CA THR A 645 -3.10 22.54 24.53
C THR A 645 -2.64 22.38 23.09
N LEU A 646 -1.35 22.59 22.85
CA LEU A 646 -0.73 22.41 21.54
C LEU A 646 -0.71 20.92 21.13
N LEU A 647 -1.03 20.65 19.87
CA LEU A 647 -1.12 19.31 19.31
C LEU A 647 0.13 18.98 18.49
N ALA A 648 0.63 17.76 18.65
CA ALA A 648 1.75 17.20 17.90
C ALA A 648 1.28 16.66 16.53
N ALA A 649 0.72 17.54 15.69
CA ALA A 649 0.29 17.23 14.33
C ALA A 649 0.43 18.48 13.42
N PRO A 650 0.64 18.30 12.09
CA PRO A 650 0.75 19.41 11.15
C PRO A 650 -0.54 20.24 11.02
N ALA A 651 -0.40 21.55 10.78
CA ALA A 651 -1.52 22.49 10.69
C ALA A 651 -2.56 22.08 9.62
N GLN A 652 -2.10 21.70 8.42
CA GLN A 652 -2.95 21.29 7.30
C GLN A 652 -3.74 20.01 7.63
N PHE A 653 -3.11 19.05 8.31
CA PHE A 653 -3.78 17.81 8.73
C PHE A 653 -4.88 18.09 9.76
N LEU A 654 -4.59 18.93 10.77
CA LEU A 654 -5.57 19.36 11.77
C LEU A 654 -6.76 20.07 11.13
N LEU A 655 -6.51 20.96 10.17
CA LEU A 655 -7.55 21.65 9.42
C LEU A 655 -8.44 20.68 8.64
N GLU A 656 -7.88 19.78 7.84
CA GLU A 656 -8.67 18.82 7.05
C GLU A 656 -9.52 17.91 7.97
N LYS A 657 -8.97 17.46 9.10
CA LYS A 657 -9.73 16.68 10.08
C LYS A 657 -10.81 17.49 10.80
N PHE A 658 -10.55 18.76 11.11
CA PHE A 658 -11.54 19.67 11.68
C PHE A 658 -12.70 19.88 10.71
N LEU A 659 -12.41 20.22 9.45
CA LEU A 659 -13.42 20.42 8.41
C LEU A 659 -14.27 19.17 8.18
N GLN A 660 -13.64 17.99 8.15
CA GLN A 660 -14.35 16.72 7.99
C GLN A 660 -15.41 16.45 9.09
N HIS A 661 -15.13 16.83 10.34
CA HIS A 661 -15.96 16.43 11.49
C HIS A 661 -16.77 17.56 12.11
N ALA A 662 -16.40 18.82 11.88
CA ALA A 662 -17.01 20.01 12.49
C ALA A 662 -17.81 20.85 11.49
N SER A 663 -18.03 20.37 10.27
CA SER A 663 -18.77 21.09 9.23
C SER A 663 -20.19 21.46 9.64
N TYR A 664 -20.83 20.69 10.51
CA TYR A 664 -22.16 21.02 11.04
C TYR A 664 -22.20 22.33 11.84
N LYS A 665 -21.07 22.75 12.42
CA LYS A 665 -20.94 24.06 13.07
C LYS A 665 -20.57 25.16 12.08
N LEU A 666 -19.75 24.85 11.09
CA LEU A 666 -19.28 25.83 10.10
C LEU A 666 -20.33 26.17 9.06
N PHE A 667 -21.06 25.19 8.52
CA PHE A 667 -21.99 25.38 7.41
C PHE A 667 -23.39 24.86 7.74
N PRO A 668 -24.05 25.37 8.78
CA PRO A 668 -25.32 24.82 9.28
C PRO A 668 -26.46 24.88 8.23
N LYS A 669 -26.38 25.77 7.24
CA LYS A 669 -27.37 25.90 6.16
C LYS A 669 -27.22 24.84 5.06
N ALA A 670 -26.07 24.20 4.95
CA ALA A 670 -25.74 23.22 3.92
C ALA A 670 -25.82 21.76 4.42
N ILE A 671 -25.91 21.55 5.74
CA ILE A 671 -26.03 20.22 6.35
C ILE A 671 -27.30 19.52 5.91
N ARG A 672 -27.14 18.34 5.29
CA ARG A 672 -28.23 17.51 4.75
C ARG A 672 -29.15 18.29 3.78
N ASN A 673 -28.64 19.38 3.21
CA ASN A 673 -29.35 20.24 2.27
C ASN A 673 -28.56 20.35 0.96
N PHE A 674 -28.61 19.30 0.15
CA PHE A 674 -27.85 19.22 -1.09
C PHE A 674 -28.36 20.17 -2.19
N ARG A 675 -29.50 20.84 -1.99
CA ARG A 675 -29.98 21.93 -2.86
C ARG A 675 -29.20 23.24 -2.65
N SER A 676 -28.61 23.39 -1.47
CA SER A 676 -27.83 24.58 -1.09
C SER A 676 -26.42 24.16 -0.65
N PRO A 677 -25.58 23.72 -1.61
CA PRO A 677 -24.22 23.27 -1.31
C PRO A 677 -23.34 24.39 -0.77
N VAL A 678 -22.15 24.04 -0.30
CA VAL A 678 -21.06 25.00 -0.03
C VAL A 678 -20.30 25.24 -1.33
N LEU A 679 -20.16 26.50 -1.74
CA LEU A 679 -19.32 26.89 -2.87
C LEU A 679 -17.84 26.82 -2.45
N ALA A 680 -17.03 26.10 -3.21
CA ALA A 680 -15.58 26.06 -3.03
C ALA A 680 -14.90 26.48 -4.34
N ILE A 681 -14.00 27.46 -4.25
CA ILE A 681 -13.35 28.07 -5.43
C ILE A 681 -11.91 27.59 -5.53
N ASP A 682 -11.54 27.12 -6.72
CA ASP A 682 -10.23 26.59 -7.11
C ASP A 682 -9.70 25.41 -6.31
N CYS A 683 -10.31 25.04 -5.18
CA CYS A 683 -9.85 23.93 -4.37
C CYS A 683 -11.02 23.16 -3.76
N TYR A 684 -11.02 21.83 -3.96
CA TYR A 684 -11.93 20.92 -3.28
C TYR A 684 -11.35 20.51 -1.92
N LEU A 685 -12.14 20.71 -0.88
CA LEU A 685 -11.83 20.34 0.50
C LEU A 685 -12.94 19.44 1.05
N ASN A 686 -12.55 18.37 1.73
CA ASN A 686 -13.51 17.55 2.44
C ASN A 686 -14.05 18.29 3.68
N ILE A 687 -15.34 18.60 3.65
CA ILE A 687 -16.11 19.19 4.75
C ILE A 687 -17.15 18.19 5.30
N GLY A 688 -16.89 16.89 5.19
CA GLY A 688 -17.72 15.82 5.74
C GLY A 688 -18.89 15.40 4.84
N PRO A 689 -19.44 14.19 5.08
CA PRO A 689 -20.37 13.51 4.16
C PRO A 689 -21.78 14.10 4.17
N GLU A 690 -22.13 14.90 5.18
CA GLU A 690 -23.45 15.52 5.28
C GLU A 690 -23.58 16.80 4.44
N VAL A 691 -22.48 17.28 3.85
CA VAL A 691 -22.44 18.52 3.07
C VAL A 691 -21.99 18.21 1.65
N ALA A 692 -22.69 18.79 0.67
CA ALA A 692 -22.24 18.80 -0.72
C ALA A 692 -21.38 20.03 -1.00
N VAL A 693 -20.29 19.84 -1.74
CA VAL A 693 -19.37 20.89 -2.19
C VAL A 693 -19.57 21.14 -3.68
N CYS A 694 -19.90 22.37 -4.03
CA CYS A 694 -19.91 22.82 -5.42
C CYS A 694 -18.55 23.43 -5.75
N TYR A 695 -17.76 22.72 -6.55
CA TYR A 695 -16.46 23.18 -7.01
C TYR A 695 -16.62 24.11 -8.23
N ILE A 696 -15.93 25.25 -8.21
CA ILE A 696 -15.83 26.19 -9.33
C ILE A 696 -14.36 26.61 -9.49
N SER A 697 -13.85 26.68 -10.72
CA SER A 697 -12.56 27.31 -10.99
C SER A 697 -12.71 28.79 -11.33
N SER A 698 -11.82 29.63 -10.79
CA SER A 698 -11.71 31.06 -11.12
C SER A 698 -10.91 31.32 -12.40
N ARG A 699 -10.23 30.31 -12.96
CA ARG A 699 -9.33 30.48 -14.11
C ARG A 699 -10.10 30.94 -15.35
N PRO A 700 -9.51 31.82 -16.19
CA PRO A 700 -10.07 32.18 -17.49
C PRO A 700 -10.31 30.93 -18.36
N HIS A 701 -11.39 30.92 -19.14
CA HIS A 701 -11.79 29.81 -20.02
C HIS A 701 -12.07 28.47 -19.31
N SER A 702 -12.30 28.48 -17.99
CA SER A 702 -12.66 27.27 -17.25
C SER A 702 -14.05 26.76 -17.62
N SER A 703 -14.18 25.43 -17.68
CA SER A 703 -15.44 24.73 -17.90
C SER A 703 -16.09 24.37 -16.57
N ASN A 704 -16.87 25.31 -16.03
CA ASN A 704 -17.58 25.16 -14.77
C ASN A 704 -18.99 24.59 -14.94
N VAL A 705 -19.52 23.99 -13.86
CA VAL A 705 -20.93 23.59 -13.79
C VAL A 705 -21.82 24.83 -13.77
N ASN A 706 -22.96 24.80 -14.46
CA ASN A 706 -23.93 25.90 -14.40
C ASN A 706 -24.56 25.97 -12.99
N CYS A 707 -24.45 27.13 -12.35
CA CYS A 707 -24.94 27.37 -10.99
C CYS A 707 -25.89 28.58 -10.88
N GLU A 708 -26.43 29.09 -11.99
CA GLU A 708 -27.27 30.30 -11.99
C GLU A 708 -28.53 30.19 -11.10
N ALA A 709 -29.10 28.99 -11.01
CA ALA A 709 -30.29 28.70 -10.20
C ALA A 709 -29.96 28.23 -8.77
N VAL A 710 -28.68 28.13 -8.39
CA VAL A 710 -28.26 27.58 -7.10
C VAL A 710 -28.09 28.69 -6.08
N CYS A 711 -28.76 28.55 -4.93
CA CYS A 711 -28.53 29.39 -3.75
C CYS A 711 -27.65 28.64 -2.75
N PHE A 712 -26.44 29.12 -2.53
CA PHE A 712 -25.43 28.46 -1.72
C PHE A 712 -25.67 28.60 -0.21
N GLY A 713 -25.44 27.52 0.53
CA GLY A 713 -25.52 27.48 1.99
C GLY A 713 -24.24 27.93 2.69
N GLY A 714 -23.15 28.11 1.95
CA GLY A 714 -21.88 28.65 2.44
C GLY A 714 -20.86 28.88 1.34
N LEU A 715 -19.76 29.53 1.70
CA LEU A 715 -18.61 29.83 0.84
C LEU A 715 -17.33 29.39 1.56
N LEU A 716 -16.49 28.61 0.89
CA LEU A 716 -15.19 28.17 1.36
C LEU A 716 -14.09 28.70 0.45
N LEU A 717 -13.21 29.51 1.03
CA LEU A 717 -12.05 30.10 0.35
C LEU A 717 -10.79 29.59 1.05
N TYR A 718 -10.00 28.76 0.35
CA TYR A 718 -8.78 28.17 0.88
C TYR A 718 -7.58 28.65 0.08
N LEU A 719 -6.65 29.35 0.75
CA LEU A 719 -5.39 29.83 0.18
C LEU A 719 -5.56 30.41 -1.24
N CYS A 720 -6.58 31.27 -1.41
CA CYS A 720 -7.03 31.70 -2.73
C CYS A 720 -5.92 32.38 -3.53
N ASP A 721 -5.79 31.96 -4.78
CA ASP A 721 -4.93 32.62 -5.76
C ASP A 721 -5.50 34.02 -6.09
N SER A 722 -4.62 34.85 -6.64
CA SER A 722 -4.88 36.17 -7.22
C SER A 722 -6.01 36.20 -8.25
N PHE A 723 -6.28 35.08 -8.95
CA PHE A 723 -7.35 34.98 -9.96
C PHE A 723 -8.77 35.05 -9.38
N VAL A 724 -8.96 34.71 -8.10
CA VAL A 724 -10.26 34.87 -7.44
C VAL A 724 -10.49 36.36 -7.23
N GLY A 725 -11.51 36.95 -7.86
CA GLY A 725 -11.86 38.37 -7.74
C GLY A 725 -13.26 38.60 -7.18
N ALA A 726 -13.52 39.81 -6.66
CA ALA A 726 -14.85 40.20 -6.13
C ALA A 726 -15.95 40.02 -7.19
N ASP A 727 -15.69 40.41 -8.45
CA ASP A 727 -16.64 40.28 -9.56
C ASP A 727 -17.04 38.83 -9.86
N LEU A 728 -16.17 37.86 -9.57
CA LEU A 728 -16.53 36.45 -9.69
C LEU A 728 -17.52 36.06 -8.59
N LEU A 729 -17.28 36.48 -7.35
CA LEU A 729 -18.11 36.13 -6.20
C LEU A 729 -19.53 36.71 -6.31
N LYS A 730 -19.66 37.95 -6.81
CA LYS A 730 -20.94 38.65 -7.03
C LYS A 730 -21.88 37.91 -8.00
N LYS A 731 -21.40 36.93 -8.77
CA LYS A 731 -22.22 36.10 -9.66
C LYS A 731 -23.03 35.03 -8.92
N PHE A 732 -22.64 34.70 -7.70
CA PHE A 732 -23.26 33.63 -6.92
C PHE A 732 -24.24 34.18 -5.89
N LYS A 733 -25.31 33.44 -5.64
CA LYS A 733 -26.34 33.82 -4.67
C LYS A 733 -26.21 33.00 -3.40
N PHE A 734 -26.26 33.66 -2.25
CA PHE A 734 -26.15 33.00 -0.96
C PHE A 734 -27.45 33.09 -0.17
N LEU A 735 -27.72 32.07 0.65
CA LEU A 735 -28.83 32.12 1.60
C LEU A 735 -28.55 33.15 2.69
N LYS A 736 -29.59 33.83 3.17
CA LYS A 736 -29.47 34.68 4.37
C LYS A 736 -28.95 33.86 5.55
N GLY A 737 -27.86 34.33 6.16
CA GLY A 737 -27.15 33.62 7.21
C GLY A 737 -26.35 32.39 6.74
N ALA A 738 -26.06 32.26 5.44
CA ALA A 738 -25.01 31.39 4.93
C ALA A 738 -23.68 31.76 5.60
N THR A 739 -22.77 30.78 5.72
CA THR A 739 -21.47 30.99 6.37
C THR A 739 -20.34 31.03 5.35
N LEU A 740 -19.52 32.06 5.42
CA LEU A 740 -18.25 32.18 4.73
C LEU A 740 -17.15 31.65 5.65
N CYS A 741 -16.19 30.91 5.10
CA CYS A 741 -14.96 30.51 5.77
C CYS A 741 -13.76 30.84 4.86
N VAL A 742 -12.91 31.78 5.29
CA VAL A 742 -11.69 32.17 4.59
C VAL A 742 -10.49 31.62 5.35
N ILE A 743 -9.64 30.84 4.69
CA ILE A 743 -8.46 30.17 5.29
C ILE A 743 -7.19 30.68 4.60
N CYS A 744 -6.24 31.20 5.38
CA CYS A 744 -4.98 31.78 4.93
C CYS A 744 -3.77 31.31 5.77
N GLN A 745 -2.56 31.55 5.28
CA GLN A 745 -1.31 31.19 5.97
C GLN A 745 -1.03 32.05 7.20
N ASP A 746 -1.56 33.27 7.26
CA ASP A 746 -1.36 34.22 8.35
C ASP A 746 -2.52 35.23 8.42
N ARG A 747 -2.59 35.97 9.54
CA ARG A 747 -3.63 36.98 9.80
C ARG A 747 -3.61 38.15 8.80
N SER A 748 -2.43 38.57 8.33
CA SER A 748 -2.29 39.68 7.39
C SER A 748 -2.87 39.29 6.03
N SER A 749 -2.49 38.11 5.53
CA SER A 749 -3.03 37.52 4.29
C SER A 749 -4.55 37.35 4.36
N LEU A 750 -5.07 36.98 5.52
CA LEU A 750 -6.52 36.86 5.75
C LEU A 750 -7.24 38.20 5.62
N ARG A 751 -6.74 39.25 6.28
CA ARG A 751 -7.33 40.60 6.20
C ARG A 751 -7.22 41.18 4.78
N GLN A 752 -6.07 41.00 4.13
CA GLN A 752 -5.87 41.41 2.74
C GLN A 752 -6.86 40.73 1.80
N THR A 753 -7.12 39.43 1.98
CA THR A 753 -8.07 38.68 1.15
C THR A 753 -9.50 39.18 1.32
N ILE A 754 -9.92 39.52 2.55
CA ILE A 754 -11.26 40.07 2.82
C ILE A 754 -11.48 41.39 2.09
N VAL A 755 -10.50 42.31 2.20
CA VAL A 755 -10.56 43.61 1.53
C VAL A 755 -10.51 43.45 0.02
N ARG A 756 -9.57 42.63 -0.48
CA ARG A 756 -9.38 42.39 -1.93
C ARG A 756 -10.61 41.82 -2.61
N LEU A 757 -11.39 41.01 -1.89
CA LEU A 757 -12.60 40.37 -2.40
C LEU A 757 -13.89 41.12 -2.04
N GLU A 758 -13.79 42.31 -1.44
CA GLU A 758 -14.94 43.16 -1.05
C GLU A 758 -15.97 42.40 -0.19
N LEU A 759 -15.52 41.48 0.66
CA LEU A 759 -16.43 40.58 1.39
C LEU A 759 -17.23 41.32 2.48
N GLU A 760 -16.76 42.47 2.96
CA GLU A 760 -17.44 43.24 4.00
C GLU A 760 -18.78 43.86 3.54
N ASP A 761 -19.00 43.97 2.22
CA ASP A 761 -20.22 44.52 1.65
C ASP A 761 -21.44 43.59 1.86
N GLU A 762 -21.22 42.28 1.78
CA GLU A 762 -22.29 41.26 1.85
C GLU A 762 -22.18 40.34 3.07
N TRP A 763 -21.04 40.35 3.78
CA TRP A 763 -20.76 39.44 4.89
C TRP A 763 -20.46 40.19 6.18
N GLN A 764 -21.17 39.83 7.25
CA GLN A 764 -20.93 40.32 8.59
C GLN A 764 -19.87 39.47 9.30
N PHE A 765 -18.75 40.10 9.67
CA PHE A 765 -17.67 39.48 10.45
C PHE A 765 -17.72 39.87 11.93
N ARG A 766 -17.21 39.00 12.81
CA ARG A 766 -17.01 39.30 14.23
C ARG A 766 -15.62 38.86 14.66
N LEU A 767 -15.03 39.59 15.61
CA LEU A 767 -13.70 39.28 16.14
C LEU A 767 -13.62 37.88 16.77
N ARG A 768 -14.70 37.41 17.39
CA ARG A 768 -14.79 36.06 18.00
C ARG A 768 -14.90 34.92 17.00
N ASP A 769 -15.07 35.24 15.72
CA ASP A 769 -15.28 34.27 14.63
C ASP A 769 -13.96 34.02 13.87
N GLU A 770 -12.82 34.44 14.44
CA GLU A 770 -11.44 34.19 13.99
C GLU A 770 -10.82 33.02 14.76
N PHE A 771 -10.17 32.13 14.02
CA PHE A 771 -9.64 30.88 14.52
C PHE A 771 -8.25 30.59 13.96
N GLN A 772 -7.51 29.71 14.63
CA GLN A 772 -6.27 29.13 14.13
C GLN A 772 -6.19 27.63 14.44
N THR A 773 -5.39 26.89 13.68
CA THR A 773 -5.10 25.48 14.00
C THR A 773 -4.29 25.36 15.30
N ALA A 774 -4.59 24.35 16.10
CA ALA A 774 -3.97 24.11 17.42
C ALA A 774 -2.64 23.32 17.33
N ASN A 775 -1.92 23.41 16.20
CA ASN A 775 -0.63 22.75 16.02
C ASN A 775 0.43 23.38 16.92
N SER A 776 1.50 22.62 17.17
CA SER A 776 2.61 23.15 17.94
C SER A 776 3.40 24.24 17.23
N SER A 777 4.13 25.04 18.01
CA SER A 777 4.99 26.16 17.58
C SER A 777 6.06 25.82 16.53
N ASP A 778 6.36 24.54 16.33
CA ASP A 778 7.36 24.10 15.34
C ASP A 778 6.82 24.19 13.91
N ASP A 779 5.49 24.28 13.75
CA ASP A 779 4.79 24.43 12.49
C ASP A 779 3.98 25.75 12.50
N LYS A 780 3.82 26.38 11.35
CA LYS A 780 3.05 27.64 11.26
C LYS A 780 1.56 27.30 11.27
N PRO A 781 0.75 27.89 12.18
CA PRO A 781 -0.67 27.64 12.19
C PRO A 781 -1.36 28.24 10.95
N LEU A 782 -2.45 27.62 10.53
CA LEU A 782 -3.36 28.19 9.54
C LEU A 782 -4.41 29.02 10.25
N TYR A 783 -4.68 30.20 9.72
CA TYR A 783 -5.67 31.13 10.25
C TYR A 783 -6.91 31.10 9.40
N PHE A 784 -8.07 31.20 10.03
CA PHE A 784 -9.32 31.35 9.29
C PHE A 784 -10.36 32.19 10.01
N LEU A 785 -11.19 32.85 9.21
CA LEU A 785 -12.23 33.76 9.67
C LEU A 785 -13.54 33.32 9.07
N THR A 786 -14.57 33.31 9.92
CA THR A 786 -15.93 33.05 9.49
C THR A 786 -16.78 34.32 9.48
N GLY A 787 -17.69 34.41 8.52
CA GLY A 787 -18.62 35.52 8.35
C GLY A 787 -20.02 35.02 8.02
N ARG A 788 -21.04 35.85 8.24
CA ARG A 788 -22.43 35.51 7.92
C ARG A 788 -23.00 36.42 6.84
N HIS A 789 -23.62 35.84 5.83
CA HIS A 789 -24.27 36.61 4.77
C HIS A 789 -25.48 37.39 5.32
N VAL A 790 -25.59 38.67 4.95
CA VAL A 790 -26.62 39.62 5.41
C VAL A 790 -28.02 39.28 4.86
#